data_AF-R6N4I8-F1
#
_entry.id   AF-R6N4I8-F1
#
_cell.length_a   1.000
_cell.length_b   1.000
_cell.length_c   1.000
_cell.angle_alpha   90.00
_cell.angle_beta   90.00
_cell.angle_gamma   90.00
#
_symmetry.space_group_name_H-M   'P 1'
#
loop_
_entity.id
_entity.type
_entity.pdbx_description
1 polymer ?
#
loop_
_entity_poly.entity_id
_entity_poly.type
_entity_poly.pdbx_seq_one_letter_code
_entity_poly.pdbx_strand_id
1 'polypeptide(L)'
;MSATDDGLYKASFTSAYKSESIIFNNGKEKDEGKEQYPKASGLSLKAGQCKLLTAAKQWVDYGKPDSHGYGIVYKASGTSFSSEFLQVQLGLKNASVGYYSVDGSAKKSYTDGTIIKIGEGKIGNSEITLVLTATGDDGVETTQTFTYNKTFTAGKTTFSADSDGHTTAPESGYYGTNPNMQLGKYKAISVDGDVSDWDSSMIIAQGTANDDPRVYMPSSMHEQPWDAYALYGAWDDENLYFMCEMANTTYITSPNDNFAASNEARPWRNSIPMYIALSIDPSKQATGKAVGTNKDGSVYTNPFVWGCDGGVAKDGGVGFTTHIDTLVAFDSNNSNGGASIFKADVQDTDGTYLFDYDTRVPIGVTSYQAQDNRNGFKIKFANGTKSETLYGVREVKGDRTLGDNTDPNSNWVDFFKLGYKKNYGYVYEVAIPYSALGIDRNYVETQGIGAMQILTYGTSGMDTLPHDPSMLDVADAEYSYDPSTSHEKEDIDNITVPLARLGKILPDTQVQEAEFEVNFGADKSSSQPVGTALELKAEPYNNHGNVTYEFAVNGATVKTSSDNTYNFTANNAGTYTLSVKAVDSDGCIAESTKSFYISDGGEQETILKGDVNRDGVVDVNDVTHLQIHISNDDKNPLIDVTNKAWFDAADMYGDGKLDILDATELQIYIA
;
A
#
# COMPACT_ATOMS: atom_id res chain seq x y z
N MET A 1 -19.78 -27.78 -10.90
CA MET A 1 -18.35 -28.16 -11.06
C MET A 1 -18.28 -29.65 -11.32
N SER A 2 -17.34 -30.09 -12.15
CA SER A 2 -17.02 -31.50 -12.39
C SER A 2 -15.54 -31.71 -12.10
N ALA A 3 -15.20 -32.78 -11.39
CA ALA A 3 -13.81 -33.20 -11.25
C ALA A 3 -13.29 -33.71 -12.60
N THR A 4 -12.01 -33.48 -12.88
CA THR A 4 -11.28 -34.00 -14.04
C THR A 4 -10.28 -35.07 -13.59
N ASP A 5 -9.79 -35.88 -14.53
CA ASP A 5 -8.95 -37.05 -14.23
C ASP A 5 -7.58 -36.70 -13.64
N ASP A 6 -7.14 -35.45 -13.82
CA ASP A 6 -5.92 -34.84 -13.28
C ASP A 6 -6.12 -34.21 -11.88
N GLY A 7 -7.27 -34.45 -11.24
CA GLY A 7 -7.56 -33.93 -9.90
C GLY A 7 -7.96 -32.45 -9.86
N LEU A 8 -8.14 -31.80 -11.02
CA LEU A 8 -8.65 -30.44 -11.10
C LEU A 8 -10.19 -30.42 -11.05
N TYR A 9 -10.76 -29.25 -10.76
CA TYR A 9 -12.20 -29.01 -10.83
C TYR A 9 -12.51 -28.03 -11.94
N LYS A 10 -13.44 -28.38 -12.82
CA LYS A 10 -13.91 -27.53 -13.92
C LYS A 10 -15.30 -27.00 -13.63
N ALA A 11 -15.48 -25.69 -13.73
CA ALA A 11 -16.79 -25.05 -13.83
C ALA A 11 -16.99 -24.53 -15.27
N SER A 12 -18.19 -24.65 -15.80
CA SER A 12 -18.57 -24.06 -17.09
C SER A 12 -19.82 -23.22 -16.87
N PHE A 13 -19.75 -21.95 -17.25
CA PHE A 13 -20.85 -21.01 -17.12
C PHE A 13 -21.40 -20.67 -18.51
N THR A 14 -22.69 -20.34 -18.58
CA THR A 14 -23.30 -19.88 -19.84
C THR A 14 -22.93 -18.42 -20.08
N SER A 15 -22.84 -18.01 -21.35
CA SER A 15 -22.51 -16.63 -21.73
C SER A 15 -23.54 -15.56 -21.30
N ALA A 16 -24.62 -15.98 -20.62
CA ALA A 16 -25.67 -15.09 -20.12
C ALA A 16 -25.29 -14.44 -18.78
N TYR A 17 -24.34 -15.03 -18.04
CA TYR A 17 -23.82 -14.49 -16.81
C TYR A 17 -22.66 -13.52 -17.10
N LYS A 18 -22.65 -12.37 -16.42
CA LYS A 18 -21.70 -11.28 -16.68
C LYS A 18 -20.44 -11.31 -15.79
N SER A 19 -20.50 -12.03 -14.68
CA SER A 19 -19.41 -12.22 -13.72
C SER A 19 -19.81 -13.29 -12.70
N GLU A 20 -18.92 -14.26 -12.42
CA GLU A 20 -19.13 -15.28 -11.40
C GLU A 20 -17.91 -15.39 -10.49
N SER A 21 -18.18 -15.42 -9.18
CA SER A 21 -17.21 -15.82 -8.17
C SER A 21 -17.47 -17.28 -7.80
N ILE A 22 -16.40 -18.09 -7.74
CA ILE A 22 -16.48 -19.47 -7.27
C ILE A 22 -16.13 -19.50 -5.78
N ILE A 23 -17.01 -20.09 -4.97
CA ILE A 23 -16.74 -20.34 -3.55
C ILE A 23 -16.66 -21.85 -3.34
N PHE A 24 -15.53 -22.30 -2.81
CA PHE A 24 -15.38 -23.66 -2.30
C PHE A 24 -15.81 -23.66 -0.84
N ASN A 25 -16.72 -24.55 -0.46
CA ASN A 25 -17.12 -24.68 0.93
C ASN A 25 -17.17 -26.14 1.38
N ASN A 26 -17.10 -26.35 2.69
CA ASN A 26 -17.18 -27.69 3.28
C ASN A 26 -18.61 -28.25 3.38
N GLY A 27 -19.59 -27.63 2.70
CA GLY A 27 -20.98 -28.09 2.63
C GLY A 27 -21.82 -27.86 3.89
N LYS A 28 -21.29 -27.16 4.90
CA LYS A 28 -21.98 -26.95 6.18
C LYS A 28 -22.82 -25.67 6.23
N GLU A 29 -23.81 -25.65 7.12
CA GLU A 29 -24.67 -24.49 7.38
C GLU A 29 -23.96 -23.38 8.19
N LYS A 30 -24.51 -22.16 8.18
CA LYS A 30 -23.84 -20.90 8.60
C LYS A 30 -23.23 -20.92 10.01
N ASP A 31 -23.64 -21.81 10.90
CA ASP A 31 -23.17 -21.86 12.31
C ASP A 31 -22.54 -23.20 12.70
N GLU A 32 -22.29 -24.09 11.72
CA GLU A 32 -21.73 -25.43 11.95
C GLU A 32 -20.21 -25.52 11.66
N GLY A 33 -19.51 -24.37 11.72
CA GLY A 33 -18.11 -24.29 11.29
C GLY A 33 -17.97 -24.39 9.77
N LYS A 34 -18.82 -23.64 9.04
CA LYS A 34 -18.75 -23.51 7.59
C LYS A 34 -17.43 -22.86 7.19
N GLU A 35 -16.64 -23.57 6.40
CA GLU A 35 -15.42 -23.03 5.80
C GLU A 35 -15.72 -22.60 4.36
N GLN A 36 -15.27 -21.41 3.97
CA GLN A 36 -15.40 -20.89 2.62
C GLN A 36 -14.05 -20.39 2.12
N TYR A 37 -13.71 -20.75 0.88
CA TYR A 37 -12.47 -20.35 0.22
C TYR A 37 -12.73 -19.82 -1.20
N PRO A 38 -12.23 -18.61 -1.54
CA PRO A 38 -11.68 -17.60 -0.61
C PRO A 38 -12.79 -17.05 0.30
N LYS A 39 -12.40 -16.42 1.42
CA LYS A 39 -13.36 -15.82 2.36
C LYS A 39 -14.11 -14.66 1.68
N ALA A 40 -15.41 -14.52 1.99
CA ALA A 40 -16.33 -13.45 1.60
C ALA A 40 -16.58 -13.19 0.09
N SER A 41 -15.55 -12.93 -0.71
CA SER A 41 -15.69 -12.37 -2.07
C SER A 41 -15.75 -13.41 -3.19
N GLY A 42 -15.39 -14.66 -2.89
CA GLY A 42 -15.27 -15.75 -3.85
C GLY A 42 -14.20 -15.51 -4.92
N LEU A 43 -13.75 -16.58 -5.58
CA LEU A 43 -12.69 -16.51 -6.57
C LEU A 43 -13.26 -16.11 -7.93
N SER A 44 -13.00 -14.88 -8.38
CA SER A 44 -13.35 -14.44 -9.72
C SER A 44 -12.32 -14.97 -10.74
N LEU A 45 -12.80 -15.66 -11.76
CA LEU A 45 -11.97 -16.23 -12.83
C LEU A 45 -12.40 -15.67 -14.19
N LYS A 46 -11.44 -15.21 -14.99
CA LYS A 46 -11.66 -14.91 -16.40
C LYS A 46 -11.63 -16.19 -17.23
N ALA A 47 -12.24 -16.16 -18.41
CA ALA A 47 -12.18 -17.27 -19.35
C ALA A 47 -10.72 -17.67 -19.62
N GLY A 48 -10.40 -18.95 -19.40
CA GLY A 48 -9.06 -19.51 -19.61
C GLY A 48 -8.08 -19.35 -18.44
N GLN A 49 -8.46 -18.72 -17.32
CA GLN A 49 -7.63 -18.71 -16.11
C GLN A 49 -7.82 -20.00 -15.30
N CYS A 50 -6.71 -20.59 -14.86
CA CYS A 50 -6.71 -21.65 -13.86
C CYS A 50 -6.00 -21.18 -12.59
N LYS A 51 -6.56 -21.53 -11.44
CA LYS A 51 -6.00 -21.24 -10.12
C LYS A 51 -5.86 -22.52 -9.31
N LEU A 52 -4.84 -22.59 -8.46
CA LEU A 52 -4.59 -23.69 -7.53
C LEU A 52 -4.82 -23.19 -6.11
N LEU A 53 -5.59 -23.93 -5.31
CA LEU A 53 -5.70 -23.72 -3.87
C LEU A 53 -4.59 -24.53 -3.19
N THR A 54 -3.66 -23.83 -2.56
CA THR A 54 -2.50 -24.46 -1.90
C THR A 54 -2.90 -25.05 -0.54
N ALA A 55 -2.05 -25.90 0.03
CA ALA A 55 -2.25 -26.42 1.38
C ALA A 55 -2.33 -25.30 2.45
N ALA A 56 -1.67 -24.16 2.18
CA ALA A 56 -1.74 -22.95 2.99
C ALA A 56 -3.03 -22.13 2.76
N LYS A 57 -4.01 -22.66 2.01
CA LYS A 57 -5.31 -22.04 1.71
C LYS A 57 -5.19 -20.74 0.90
N GLN A 58 -4.16 -20.62 0.08
CA GLN A 58 -3.94 -19.47 -0.81
C GLN A 58 -4.21 -19.84 -2.27
N TRP A 59 -4.77 -18.92 -3.06
CA TRP A 59 -4.99 -19.10 -4.49
C TRP A 59 -3.81 -18.57 -5.29
N VAL A 60 -3.18 -19.43 -6.10
CA VAL A 60 -2.06 -19.07 -6.98
C VAL A 60 -2.40 -19.32 -8.45
N ASP A 61 -1.73 -18.61 -9.36
CA ASP A 61 -1.88 -18.85 -10.81
C ASP A 61 -1.35 -20.22 -11.20
N TYR A 62 -2.17 -21.01 -11.90
CA TYR A 62 -1.88 -22.42 -12.23
C TYR A 62 -1.68 -22.66 -13.74
N GLY A 63 -1.51 -21.60 -14.52
CA GLY A 63 -1.29 -21.67 -15.97
C GLY A 63 -2.51 -22.18 -16.75
N LYS A 64 -2.26 -22.85 -17.89
CA LYS A 64 -3.29 -23.44 -18.76
C LYS A 64 -3.54 -24.91 -18.42
N PRO A 65 -4.74 -25.47 -18.67
CA PRO A 65 -5.01 -26.90 -18.50
C PRO A 65 -4.46 -27.66 -19.71
N ASP A 66 -3.15 -27.93 -19.69
CA ASP A 66 -2.43 -28.73 -20.66
C ASP A 66 -1.33 -29.56 -19.96
N SER A 67 -0.55 -30.32 -20.74
CA SER A 67 0.54 -31.19 -20.27
C SER A 67 1.87 -30.48 -20.11
N HIS A 68 1.99 -29.20 -20.46
CA HIS A 68 3.28 -28.52 -20.41
C HIS A 68 3.74 -28.35 -18.97
N GLY A 69 5.06 -28.35 -18.77
CA GLY A 69 5.68 -28.01 -17.49
C GLY A 69 5.57 -26.51 -17.22
N TYR A 70 5.19 -26.09 -16.01
CA TYR A 70 5.16 -24.68 -15.60
C TYR A 70 5.81 -24.46 -14.24
N GLY A 71 6.52 -23.35 -14.10
CA GLY A 71 6.92 -22.78 -12.83
C GLY A 71 5.81 -21.92 -12.22
N ILE A 72 5.64 -22.05 -10.90
CA ILE A 72 4.64 -21.35 -10.11
C ILE A 72 5.34 -20.58 -8.98
N VAL A 73 4.79 -19.44 -8.58
CA VAL A 73 5.19 -18.74 -7.35
C VAL A 73 4.05 -18.75 -6.35
N TYR A 74 4.38 -18.97 -5.08
CA TYR A 74 3.40 -18.91 -4.00
C TYR A 74 3.22 -17.49 -3.44
N LYS A 75 4.20 -16.61 -3.67
CA LYS A 75 4.07 -15.17 -3.39
C LYS A 75 3.67 -14.45 -4.67
N ALA A 76 2.55 -13.73 -4.61
CA ALA A 76 1.96 -13.08 -5.77
C ALA A 76 2.93 -12.13 -6.48
N SER A 77 2.90 -12.14 -7.82
CA SER A 77 3.59 -11.14 -8.62
C SER A 77 3.08 -9.73 -8.33
N GLY A 78 3.99 -8.76 -8.36
CA GLY A 78 3.77 -7.37 -8.03
C GLY A 78 3.83 -7.08 -6.53
N THR A 79 4.14 -8.06 -5.66
CA THR A 79 4.37 -7.79 -4.24
C THR A 79 5.55 -6.84 -4.06
N SER A 80 5.33 -5.83 -3.22
CA SER A 80 6.33 -4.90 -2.72
C SER A 80 6.85 -5.30 -1.33
N PHE A 81 8.08 -4.91 -1.02
CA PHE A 81 8.72 -5.12 0.29
C PHE A 81 9.89 -4.15 0.50
N SER A 82 10.18 -3.79 1.75
CA SER A 82 11.29 -2.89 2.13
C SER A 82 12.46 -3.59 2.81
N SER A 83 12.30 -4.86 3.20
CA SER A 83 13.37 -5.68 3.76
C SER A 83 14.50 -5.91 2.74
N GLU A 84 15.66 -6.36 3.23
CA GLU A 84 16.82 -6.57 2.35
C GLU A 84 16.55 -7.62 1.25
N PHE A 85 15.73 -8.62 1.56
CA PHE A 85 15.24 -9.61 0.61
C PHE A 85 13.79 -10.01 0.91
N LEU A 86 13.11 -10.56 -0.09
CA LEU A 86 11.84 -11.26 0.04
C LEU A 86 12.07 -12.77 -0.14
N GLN A 87 11.45 -13.59 0.71
CA GLN A 87 11.40 -15.02 0.51
C GLN A 87 10.25 -15.38 -0.43
N VAL A 88 10.56 -16.13 -1.48
CA VAL A 88 9.57 -16.63 -2.43
C VAL A 88 9.68 -18.14 -2.50
N GLN A 89 8.60 -18.83 -2.13
CA GLN A 89 8.46 -20.25 -2.40
C GLN A 89 8.08 -20.45 -3.86
N LEU A 90 8.75 -21.38 -4.51
CA LEU A 90 8.56 -21.78 -5.90
C LEU A 90 7.84 -23.12 -5.96
N GLY A 91 7.06 -23.33 -7.02
CA GLY A 91 6.39 -24.58 -7.30
C GLY A 91 6.49 -25.01 -8.75
N LEU A 92 6.03 -26.22 -9.02
CA LEU A 92 6.01 -26.83 -10.35
C LEU A 92 4.63 -27.44 -10.66
N LYS A 93 4.31 -27.43 -11.96
CA LYS A 93 3.18 -28.16 -12.54
C LYS A 93 3.69 -29.01 -13.68
N ASN A 94 3.28 -30.28 -13.73
CA ASN A 94 3.64 -31.26 -14.76
C ASN A 94 5.15 -31.35 -15.04
N ALA A 95 5.98 -31.08 -14.04
CA ALA A 95 7.44 -31.12 -14.15
C ALA A 95 8.04 -31.50 -12.80
N SER A 96 9.12 -32.29 -12.82
CA SER A 96 9.86 -32.71 -11.62
C SER A 96 10.94 -31.69 -11.22
N VAL A 97 11.47 -30.96 -12.20
CA VAL A 97 12.51 -29.95 -12.02
C VAL A 97 12.16 -28.71 -12.85
N GLY A 98 12.44 -27.53 -12.31
CA GLY A 98 12.44 -26.27 -13.05
C GLY A 98 13.71 -25.48 -12.81
N TYR A 99 13.81 -24.32 -13.45
CA TYR A 99 14.91 -23.37 -13.26
C TYR A 99 14.40 -21.98 -12.96
N TYR A 100 15.14 -21.25 -12.15
CA TYR A 100 14.87 -19.84 -11.88
C TYR A 100 16.07 -18.96 -12.22
N SER A 101 15.77 -17.71 -12.57
CA SER A 101 16.73 -16.62 -12.75
C SER A 101 16.17 -15.34 -12.13
N VAL A 102 16.98 -14.63 -11.34
CA VAL A 102 16.61 -13.37 -10.69
C VAL A 102 17.42 -12.25 -11.30
N ASP A 103 16.75 -11.23 -11.85
CA ASP A 103 17.37 -10.09 -12.53
C ASP A 103 18.42 -10.50 -13.58
N GLY A 104 18.15 -11.59 -14.31
CA GLY A 104 19.06 -12.11 -15.34
C GLY A 104 20.27 -12.89 -14.80
N SER A 105 20.22 -13.35 -13.53
CA SER A 105 21.24 -14.26 -12.99
C SER A 105 21.34 -15.55 -13.82
N ALA A 106 22.43 -16.30 -13.64
CA ALA A 106 22.53 -17.67 -14.15
C ALA A 106 21.33 -18.52 -13.68
N LYS A 107 20.85 -19.42 -14.55
CA LYS A 107 19.76 -20.37 -14.24
C LYS A 107 20.21 -21.27 -13.08
N LYS A 108 19.32 -21.48 -12.12
CA LYS A 108 19.51 -22.44 -11.01
C LYS A 108 18.34 -23.39 -10.97
N SER A 109 18.62 -24.69 -10.85
CA SER A 109 17.57 -25.70 -10.74
C SER A 109 16.82 -25.58 -9.40
N TYR A 110 15.55 -25.99 -9.40
CA TYR A 110 14.73 -26.07 -8.20
C TYR A 110 13.68 -27.18 -8.34
N THR A 111 13.21 -27.67 -7.19
CA THR A 111 12.09 -28.61 -7.08
C THR A 111 10.89 -27.95 -6.40
N ASP A 112 9.73 -28.57 -6.51
CA ASP A 112 8.50 -28.07 -5.89
C ASP A 112 8.69 -27.79 -4.39
N GLY A 113 8.27 -26.61 -3.95
CA GLY A 113 8.40 -26.15 -2.57
C GLY A 113 9.73 -25.46 -2.22
N THR A 114 10.69 -25.34 -3.16
CA THR A 114 11.95 -24.61 -2.94
C THR A 114 11.71 -23.16 -2.53
N ILE A 115 12.41 -22.66 -1.50
CA ILE A 115 12.35 -21.27 -1.07
C ILE A 115 13.61 -20.54 -1.50
N ILE A 116 13.45 -19.44 -2.24
CA ILE A 116 14.54 -18.56 -2.68
C ILE A 116 14.46 -17.19 -2.01
N LYS A 117 15.58 -16.45 -2.01
CA LYS A 117 15.63 -15.03 -1.65
C LYS A 117 15.78 -14.18 -2.91
N ILE A 118 15.02 -13.10 -3.00
CA ILE A 118 15.11 -12.12 -4.10
C ILE A 118 15.30 -10.71 -3.54
N GLY A 119 15.96 -9.82 -4.29
CA GLY A 119 16.19 -8.41 -3.90
C GLY A 119 17.41 -8.14 -3.02
N GLU A 120 18.10 -9.18 -2.52
CA GLU A 120 19.32 -9.03 -1.73
C GLU A 120 20.38 -8.25 -2.52
N GLY A 121 21.03 -7.28 -1.90
CA GLY A 121 22.05 -6.42 -2.50
C GLY A 121 21.54 -5.38 -3.50
N LYS A 122 20.27 -5.48 -3.93
CA LYS A 122 19.63 -4.54 -4.87
C LYS A 122 19.22 -3.25 -4.17
N ILE A 123 19.30 -2.11 -4.87
CA ILE A 123 18.82 -0.82 -4.38
C ILE A 123 17.28 -0.84 -4.19
N GLY A 124 16.76 -0.09 -3.21
CA GLY A 124 15.32 0.11 -3.06
C GLY A 124 14.72 0.96 -4.20
N ASN A 125 13.39 1.09 -4.21
CA ASN A 125 12.61 1.75 -5.26
C ASN A 125 12.88 1.19 -6.67
N SER A 126 13.04 -0.13 -6.75
CA SER A 126 13.38 -0.84 -7.99
C SER A 126 12.56 -2.12 -8.18
N GLU A 127 12.37 -2.50 -9.44
CA GLU A 127 11.69 -3.75 -9.79
C GLU A 127 12.70 -4.90 -9.88
N ILE A 128 12.29 -6.06 -9.38
CA ILE A 128 12.99 -7.34 -9.45
C ILE A 128 12.23 -8.25 -10.41
N THR A 129 12.93 -8.86 -11.36
CA THR A 129 12.36 -9.85 -12.27
C THR A 129 12.76 -11.26 -11.85
N LEU A 130 11.78 -12.13 -11.64
CA LEU A 130 11.97 -13.57 -11.44
C LEU A 130 11.45 -14.31 -12.67
N VAL A 131 12.32 -15.03 -13.36
CA VAL A 131 11.96 -15.87 -14.50
C VAL A 131 12.02 -17.32 -14.07
N LEU A 132 10.95 -18.07 -14.29
CA LEU A 132 10.90 -19.52 -14.11
C LEU A 132 10.78 -20.21 -15.46
N THR A 133 11.54 -21.29 -15.66
CA THR A 133 11.39 -22.19 -16.81
C THR A 133 11.18 -23.63 -16.35
N ALA A 134 10.32 -24.37 -17.03
CA ALA A 134 10.07 -25.78 -16.74
C ALA A 134 9.71 -26.51 -18.03
N THR A 135 10.08 -27.80 -18.10
CA THR A 135 9.78 -28.69 -19.22
C THR A 135 8.99 -29.87 -18.68
N GLY A 136 7.83 -30.14 -19.27
CA GLY A 136 7.00 -31.27 -18.90
C GLY A 136 7.28 -32.51 -19.74
N ASP A 137 6.51 -33.58 -19.52
CA ASP A 137 6.66 -34.85 -20.22
C ASP A 137 6.42 -34.75 -21.74
N ASP A 138 5.77 -33.68 -22.18
CA ASP A 138 5.59 -33.37 -23.60
C ASP A 138 6.83 -32.74 -24.27
N GLY A 139 7.90 -32.49 -23.50
CA GLY A 139 9.18 -31.96 -23.98
C GLY A 139 9.16 -30.47 -24.31
N VAL A 140 8.08 -29.75 -23.99
CA VAL A 140 7.97 -28.30 -24.27
C VAL A 140 8.45 -27.50 -23.06
N GLU A 141 9.50 -26.69 -23.25
CA GLU A 141 9.92 -25.70 -22.25
C GLU A 141 8.96 -24.51 -22.25
N THR A 142 8.46 -24.13 -21.07
CA THR A 142 7.69 -22.90 -20.89
C THR A 142 8.48 -21.88 -20.08
N THR A 143 8.11 -20.60 -20.20
CA THR A 143 8.72 -19.49 -19.44
C THR A 143 7.64 -18.66 -18.77
N GLN A 144 7.81 -18.39 -17.48
CA GLN A 144 6.94 -17.51 -16.69
C GLN A 144 7.79 -16.38 -16.12
N THR A 145 7.25 -15.18 -16.15
CA THR A 145 7.92 -13.99 -15.63
C THR A 145 7.06 -13.37 -14.55
N PHE A 146 7.66 -13.17 -13.39
CA PHE A 146 7.06 -12.55 -12.22
C PHE A 146 7.90 -11.33 -11.84
N THR A 147 7.23 -10.28 -11.37
CA THR A 147 7.88 -9.06 -10.90
C THR A 147 7.62 -8.85 -9.42
N TYR A 148 8.55 -8.20 -8.73
CA TYR A 148 8.44 -7.80 -7.33
C TYR A 148 9.08 -6.43 -7.15
N ASN A 149 8.63 -5.63 -6.20
CA ASN A 149 9.12 -4.26 -6.03
C ASN A 149 9.86 -4.11 -4.69
N LYS A 150 11.16 -3.82 -4.73
CA LYS A 150 11.87 -3.41 -3.52
C LYS A 150 11.60 -1.93 -3.30
N THR A 151 11.14 -1.55 -2.11
CA THR A 151 10.81 -0.16 -1.75
C THR A 151 11.81 0.40 -0.75
N PHE A 152 11.98 1.71 -0.77
CA PHE A 152 12.70 2.46 0.24
C PHE A 152 11.90 3.73 0.54
N THR A 153 11.56 3.92 1.82
CA THR A 153 10.84 5.08 2.32
C THR A 153 11.76 5.82 3.28
N ALA A 154 12.21 7.01 2.88
CA ALA A 154 13.01 7.87 3.75
C ALA A 154 12.16 8.43 4.90
N GLY A 155 12.80 8.74 6.02
CA GLY A 155 12.21 9.57 7.05
C GLY A 155 11.80 10.94 6.50
N LYS A 156 10.76 11.53 7.09
CA LYS A 156 10.25 12.86 6.72
C LYS A 156 10.41 13.82 7.90
N THR A 157 10.79 15.06 7.61
CA THR A 157 10.75 16.13 8.62
C THR A 157 9.31 16.31 9.07
N THR A 158 9.09 16.29 10.38
CA THR A 158 7.78 16.53 11.00
C THR A 158 7.79 17.83 11.78
N PHE A 159 6.60 18.41 11.90
CA PHE A 159 6.37 19.68 12.58
C PHE A 159 5.21 19.49 13.53
N SER A 160 5.36 19.94 14.76
CA SER A 160 4.26 19.95 15.71
C SER A 160 4.46 21.09 16.70
N ALA A 161 3.37 21.64 17.21
CA ALA A 161 3.39 22.69 18.23
C ALA A 161 2.55 22.22 19.40
N ASP A 162 3.09 22.28 20.62
CA ASP A 162 2.33 21.92 21.82
C ASP A 162 1.06 22.78 21.94
N SER A 163 1.10 24.02 21.45
CA SER A 163 -0.06 24.92 21.41
C SER A 163 -1.13 24.54 20.38
N ASP A 164 -0.88 23.63 19.43
CA ASP A 164 -1.93 22.99 18.62
C ASP A 164 -2.73 21.95 19.44
N GLY A 165 -2.35 21.65 20.69
CA GLY A 165 -3.13 20.80 21.61
C GLY A 165 -3.17 19.31 21.26
N HIS A 166 -2.42 18.89 20.24
CA HIS A 166 -2.33 17.49 19.81
C HIS A 166 -1.71 16.60 20.90
N THR A 167 -2.13 15.34 20.98
CA THR A 167 -1.62 14.36 21.97
C THR A 167 -0.92 13.17 21.34
N THR A 168 -1.00 13.03 20.03
CA THR A 168 -0.28 12.03 19.24
C THR A 168 0.66 12.71 18.25
N ALA A 169 1.66 11.97 17.78
CA ALA A 169 2.55 12.43 16.73
C ALA A 169 1.84 12.35 15.37
N PRO A 170 2.21 13.18 14.38
CA PRO A 170 1.73 12.98 13.02
C PRO A 170 2.19 11.61 12.49
N GLU A 171 1.33 10.95 11.72
CA GLU A 171 1.72 9.71 11.04
C GLU A 171 2.87 9.95 10.04
N SER A 172 3.69 8.91 9.85
CA SER A 172 4.94 8.98 9.08
C SER A 172 4.93 7.99 7.90
N GLY A 173 6.07 7.81 7.23
CA GLY A 173 6.15 6.99 6.02
C GLY A 173 5.54 7.72 4.82
N TYR A 174 4.48 7.19 4.23
CA TYR A 174 3.84 7.83 3.07
C TYR A 174 2.92 9.00 3.46
N TYR A 175 2.41 9.03 4.69
CA TYR A 175 1.71 10.19 5.25
C TYR A 175 2.63 11.40 5.42
N GLY A 176 2.05 12.59 5.55
CA GLY A 176 2.80 13.79 5.91
C GLY A 176 1.90 14.95 6.33
N THR A 177 2.30 15.65 7.39
CA THR A 177 1.72 16.93 7.81
C THR A 177 2.71 18.03 7.47
N ASN A 178 2.30 18.99 6.65
CA ASN A 178 3.16 20.01 6.03
C ASN A 178 4.43 19.43 5.37
N PRO A 179 4.28 18.46 4.43
CA PRO A 179 5.44 17.83 3.80
C PRO A 179 6.37 18.89 3.18
N ASN A 180 7.68 18.75 3.36
CA ASN A 180 8.68 19.72 2.88
C ASN A 180 8.46 21.17 3.37
N MET A 181 7.94 21.36 4.59
CA MET A 181 7.61 22.69 5.15
C MET A 181 6.59 23.50 4.32
N GLN A 182 5.76 22.83 3.53
CA GLN A 182 4.78 23.51 2.70
C GLN A 182 3.64 24.04 3.56
N LEU A 183 3.43 25.37 3.53
CA LEU A 183 2.39 26.08 4.30
C LEU A 183 1.27 26.64 3.39
N GLY A 184 1.10 26.05 2.20
CA GLY A 184 0.29 26.62 1.14
C GLY A 184 0.93 27.83 0.45
N LYS A 185 0.18 28.53 -0.40
CA LYS A 185 0.67 29.72 -1.11
C LYS A 185 -0.32 30.87 -1.18
N TYR A 186 0.22 32.10 -1.16
CA TYR A 186 -0.51 33.28 -1.60
C TYR A 186 -0.75 33.20 -3.11
N LYS A 187 -1.96 32.79 -3.50
CA LYS A 187 -2.41 32.62 -4.88
C LYS A 187 -3.94 32.61 -4.91
N ALA A 188 -4.52 33.41 -5.79
CA ALA A 188 -5.95 33.32 -6.11
C ALA A 188 -6.22 32.04 -6.90
N ILE A 189 -7.27 31.30 -6.51
CA ILE A 189 -7.69 30.06 -7.16
C ILE A 189 -9.05 30.23 -7.82
N SER A 190 -9.19 29.71 -9.03
CA SER A 190 -10.48 29.56 -9.71
C SER A 190 -11.19 28.33 -9.15
N VAL A 191 -12.33 28.50 -8.48
CA VAL A 191 -13.14 27.38 -7.97
C VAL A 191 -14.05 26.87 -9.10
N ASP A 192 -13.52 26.01 -9.96
CA ASP A 192 -14.19 25.52 -11.18
C ASP A 192 -14.11 23.99 -11.36
N GLY A 193 -13.37 23.29 -10.50
CA GLY A 193 -13.11 21.85 -10.54
C GLY A 193 -11.90 21.47 -11.39
N ASP A 194 -11.17 22.43 -11.96
CA ASP A 194 -9.93 22.22 -12.71
C ASP A 194 -8.71 22.39 -11.80
N VAL A 195 -7.96 21.30 -11.63
CA VAL A 195 -6.78 21.26 -10.75
C VAL A 195 -5.57 22.06 -11.27
N SER A 196 -5.66 22.73 -12.41
CA SER A 196 -4.52 23.41 -13.05
C SER A 196 -3.96 24.59 -12.24
N ASP A 197 -4.77 25.22 -11.40
CA ASP A 197 -4.32 26.27 -10.48
C ASP A 197 -3.50 25.72 -9.30
N TRP A 198 -3.53 24.43 -9.04
CA TRP A 198 -2.82 23.80 -7.92
C TRP A 198 -1.48 23.21 -8.37
N ASP A 199 -0.52 23.16 -7.46
CA ASP A 199 0.76 22.45 -7.64
C ASP A 199 1.23 21.84 -6.32
N SER A 200 2.23 20.97 -6.39
CA SER A 200 2.70 20.19 -5.23
C SER A 200 3.26 21.05 -4.10
N SER A 201 3.60 22.33 -4.33
CA SER A 201 4.06 23.24 -3.28
C SER A 201 2.94 23.78 -2.39
N MET A 202 1.69 23.54 -2.77
CA MET A 202 0.50 23.93 -2.00
C MET A 202 -0.03 22.80 -1.12
N ILE A 203 0.55 21.59 -1.18
CA ILE A 203 0.14 20.47 -0.32
C ILE A 203 0.47 20.82 1.13
N ILE A 204 -0.54 20.81 2.00
CA ILE A 204 -0.37 21.02 3.44
C ILE A 204 -0.56 19.72 4.24
N ALA A 205 -1.20 18.70 3.66
CA ALA A 205 -1.23 17.35 4.21
C ALA A 205 -1.29 16.29 3.10
N GLN A 206 -0.62 15.17 3.33
CA GLN A 206 -0.51 14.01 2.44
C GLN A 206 -1.01 12.77 3.19
N GLY A 207 -2.04 12.13 2.63
CA GLY A 207 -2.58 10.84 3.06
C GLY A 207 -1.95 9.71 2.27
N THR A 208 -2.47 8.50 2.46
CA THR A 208 -2.19 7.38 1.57
C THR A 208 -3.46 7.04 0.79
N ALA A 209 -3.36 6.13 -0.16
CA ALA A 209 -4.54 5.65 -0.88
C ALA A 209 -4.90 4.26 -0.37
N ASN A 210 -6.16 3.89 -0.54
CA ASN A 210 -6.72 2.62 -0.09
C ASN A 210 -6.58 2.45 1.43
N ASP A 211 -6.69 3.50 2.22
CA ASP A 211 -6.58 3.50 3.68
C ASP A 211 -7.90 3.80 4.39
N ASP A 212 -9.02 3.96 3.66
CA ASP A 212 -10.33 4.11 4.29
C ASP A 212 -10.88 2.79 4.88
N PRO A 213 -11.71 2.82 5.94
CA PRO A 213 -12.19 1.63 6.67
C PRO A 213 -12.74 0.47 5.84
N ARG A 214 -13.25 0.78 4.63
CA ARG A 214 -13.77 -0.22 3.70
C ARG A 214 -12.74 -1.28 3.32
N VAL A 215 -11.44 -1.05 3.43
CA VAL A 215 -10.44 -2.03 2.99
C VAL A 215 -10.27 -3.18 3.99
N TYR A 216 -10.63 -2.96 5.25
CA TYR A 216 -10.46 -3.89 6.37
C TYR A 216 -11.58 -4.93 6.48
N MET A 217 -12.77 -4.64 5.95
CA MET A 217 -13.89 -5.56 6.01
C MET A 217 -13.98 -6.48 4.78
N PRO A 218 -14.34 -7.78 4.93
CA PRO A 218 -14.34 -8.73 3.81
C PRO A 218 -15.31 -8.41 2.66
N SER A 219 -16.37 -7.64 2.93
CA SER A 219 -17.45 -7.38 1.97
C SER A 219 -17.73 -5.90 1.71
N SER A 220 -17.07 -4.96 2.37
CA SER A 220 -17.33 -3.50 2.37
C SER A 220 -16.92 -2.75 1.11
N MET A 221 -16.07 -3.34 0.26
CA MET A 221 -15.60 -2.68 -0.97
C MET A 221 -16.73 -2.35 -1.96
N HIS A 222 -17.94 -2.87 -1.75
CA HIS A 222 -19.13 -2.50 -2.52
C HIS A 222 -19.61 -1.06 -2.26
N GLU A 223 -19.08 -0.40 -1.22
CA GLU A 223 -19.49 0.92 -0.79
C GLU A 223 -18.69 2.06 -1.43
N GLN A 224 -19.23 3.27 -1.28
CA GLN A 224 -18.60 4.47 -1.80
C GLN A 224 -17.25 4.75 -1.10
N PRO A 225 -16.15 5.03 -1.84
CA PRO A 225 -14.87 5.43 -1.27
C PRO A 225 -14.90 6.78 -0.57
N TRP A 226 -14.30 6.83 0.63
CA TRP A 226 -14.08 8.02 1.43
C TRP A 226 -12.62 8.04 1.88
N ASP A 227 -11.73 8.22 0.92
CA ASP A 227 -10.28 7.98 1.05
C ASP A 227 -9.57 9.29 0.67
N ALA A 228 -9.00 9.99 1.65
CA ALA A 228 -8.41 11.31 1.54
C ALA A 228 -6.91 11.23 1.24
N TYR A 229 -6.53 11.67 0.03
CA TYR A 229 -5.17 11.50 -0.45
C TYR A 229 -4.28 12.73 -0.25
N ALA A 230 -4.77 13.93 -0.57
CA ALA A 230 -3.96 15.15 -0.45
C ALA A 230 -4.82 16.38 -0.19
N LEU A 231 -4.40 17.22 0.76
CA LEU A 231 -5.03 18.48 1.09
C LEU A 231 -4.11 19.62 0.71
N TYR A 232 -4.61 20.54 -0.10
CA TYR A 232 -3.88 21.70 -0.59
C TYR A 232 -4.43 22.96 0.08
N GLY A 233 -3.55 23.93 0.32
CA GLY A 233 -3.88 25.23 0.88
C GLY A 233 -3.39 26.38 0.01
N ALA A 234 -4.24 27.37 -0.19
CA ALA A 234 -3.88 28.65 -0.78
C ALA A 234 -4.69 29.79 -0.18
N TRP A 235 -4.29 31.03 -0.40
CA TRP A 235 -5.02 32.21 0.03
C TRP A 235 -4.79 33.40 -0.88
N ASP A 236 -5.73 34.35 -0.91
CA ASP A 236 -5.55 35.63 -1.58
C ASP A 236 -5.89 36.80 -0.64
N ASP A 237 -6.36 37.93 -1.18
CA ASP A 237 -6.74 39.09 -0.36
C ASP A 237 -8.14 38.96 0.26
N GLU A 238 -8.97 38.02 -0.22
CA GLU A 238 -10.38 37.90 0.16
C GLU A 238 -10.74 36.52 0.72
N ASN A 239 -10.02 35.46 0.34
CA ASN A 239 -10.42 34.07 0.58
C ASN A 239 -9.26 33.19 1.06
N LEU A 240 -9.62 32.21 1.88
CA LEU A 240 -8.88 30.96 2.01
C LEU A 240 -9.38 29.96 0.97
N TYR A 241 -8.46 29.18 0.39
CA TYR A 241 -8.75 28.13 -0.55
C TYR A 241 -8.22 26.79 -0.04
N PHE A 242 -9.02 25.76 -0.23
CA PHE A 242 -8.57 24.37 -0.06
C PHE A 242 -8.93 23.55 -1.31
N MET A 243 -8.05 22.62 -1.67
CA MET A 243 -8.40 21.51 -2.56
C MET A 243 -8.21 20.19 -1.82
N CYS A 244 -9.27 19.39 -1.78
CA CYS A 244 -9.23 18.03 -1.27
C CYS A 244 -9.13 17.07 -2.46
N GLU A 245 -8.10 16.23 -2.48
CA GLU A 245 -8.01 15.07 -3.37
C GLU A 245 -8.43 13.81 -2.61
N MET A 246 -9.27 12.99 -3.24
CA MET A 246 -9.71 11.72 -2.70
C MET A 246 -9.41 10.59 -3.69
N ALA A 247 -8.88 9.47 -3.22
CA ALA A 247 -8.58 8.33 -4.05
C ALA A 247 -9.79 7.40 -4.22
N ASN A 248 -9.75 6.60 -5.30
CA ASN A 248 -10.68 5.49 -5.51
C ASN A 248 -9.93 4.35 -6.19
N THR A 249 -9.24 3.59 -5.38
CA THR A 249 -8.44 2.44 -5.81
C THR A 249 -9.29 1.24 -6.20
N THR A 250 -10.61 1.26 -5.93
CA THR A 250 -11.54 0.15 -6.17
C THR A 250 -11.56 -0.32 -7.63
N TYR A 251 -11.33 0.58 -8.60
CA TYR A 251 -11.15 0.22 -10.02
C TYR A 251 -10.02 -0.79 -10.27
N ILE A 252 -9.03 -0.85 -9.38
CA ILE A 252 -7.85 -1.70 -9.45
C ILE A 252 -7.95 -2.84 -8.43
N THR A 253 -8.27 -2.52 -7.17
CA THR A 253 -8.23 -3.48 -6.05
C THR A 253 -9.47 -4.37 -6.01
N SER A 254 -10.63 -3.87 -6.44
CA SER A 254 -11.87 -4.65 -6.48
C SER A 254 -12.82 -4.27 -7.62
N PRO A 255 -12.42 -4.48 -8.89
CA PRO A 255 -13.20 -4.05 -10.06
C PRO A 255 -14.57 -4.72 -10.22
N ASN A 256 -14.85 -5.80 -9.47
CA ASN A 256 -16.15 -6.48 -9.47
C ASN A 256 -17.19 -5.79 -8.58
N ASP A 257 -16.77 -4.90 -7.69
CA ASP A 257 -17.68 -4.07 -6.88
C ASP A 257 -18.20 -2.92 -7.75
N ASN A 258 -19.09 -3.27 -8.68
CA ASN A 258 -19.51 -2.43 -9.81
C ASN A 258 -20.00 -1.04 -9.41
N PHE A 259 -20.57 -0.86 -8.20
CA PHE A 259 -20.94 0.47 -7.74
C PHE A 259 -19.68 1.31 -7.45
N ALA A 260 -18.84 0.86 -6.53
CA ALA A 260 -17.61 1.52 -6.10
C ALA A 260 -16.57 1.69 -7.23
N ALA A 261 -16.44 0.69 -8.10
CA ALA A 261 -15.64 0.72 -9.32
C ALA A 261 -16.39 1.35 -10.51
N SER A 262 -17.18 2.40 -10.27
CA SER A 262 -17.86 3.15 -11.32
C SER A 262 -17.99 4.63 -10.97
N ASN A 263 -18.36 5.41 -11.97
CA ASN A 263 -18.67 6.82 -11.77
C ASN A 263 -19.92 7.04 -10.90
N GLU A 264 -20.71 6.00 -10.60
CA GLU A 264 -21.88 6.12 -9.71
C GLU A 264 -21.49 6.26 -8.23
N ALA A 265 -20.27 5.87 -7.83
CA ALA A 265 -19.77 6.03 -6.48
C ALA A 265 -19.07 7.37 -6.22
N ARG A 266 -19.26 8.38 -7.08
CA ARG A 266 -18.75 9.73 -6.85
C ARG A 266 -19.42 10.38 -5.61
N PRO A 267 -18.70 11.09 -4.74
CA PRO A 267 -19.29 11.52 -3.47
C PRO A 267 -20.43 12.53 -3.59
N TRP A 268 -20.41 13.38 -4.62
CA TRP A 268 -21.49 14.32 -4.92
C TRP A 268 -22.80 13.68 -5.46
N ARG A 269 -22.97 12.36 -5.35
CA ARG A 269 -24.26 11.70 -5.62
C ARG A 269 -25.18 11.68 -4.40
N ASN A 270 -24.62 11.62 -3.18
CA ASN A 270 -25.36 11.27 -1.97
C ASN A 270 -25.57 12.43 -0.98
N SER A 271 -25.15 13.67 -1.31
CA SER A 271 -25.30 14.86 -0.45
C SER A 271 -24.77 14.66 0.98
N ILE A 272 -23.71 13.87 1.13
CA ILE A 272 -23.12 13.53 2.42
C ILE A 272 -22.29 14.72 2.94
N PRO A 273 -22.38 15.05 4.25
CA PRO A 273 -21.56 16.09 4.87
C PRO A 273 -20.06 15.83 4.78
N MET A 274 -19.31 16.89 4.59
CA MET A 274 -17.85 16.97 4.63
C MET A 274 -17.48 18.19 5.46
N TYR A 275 -16.32 18.15 6.10
CA TYR A 275 -15.88 19.23 6.97
C TYR A 275 -14.44 19.64 6.66
N ILE A 276 -14.19 20.94 6.81
CA ILE A 276 -12.85 21.46 7.04
C ILE A 276 -12.85 22.02 8.47
N ALA A 277 -12.10 21.38 9.34
CA ALA A 277 -11.85 21.83 10.70
C ALA A 277 -10.68 22.82 10.70
N LEU A 278 -10.85 23.95 11.36
CA LEU A 278 -9.89 25.04 11.42
C LEU A 278 -9.54 25.39 12.87
N SER A 279 -8.25 25.62 13.08
CA SER A 279 -7.67 26.26 14.26
C SER A 279 -7.27 27.68 13.93
N ILE A 280 -8.12 28.61 14.33
CA ILE A 280 -8.01 30.05 14.12
C ILE A 280 -7.73 30.72 15.48
N ASP A 281 -8.68 30.73 16.41
CA ASP A 281 -8.53 31.48 17.66
C ASP A 281 -7.93 30.60 18.77
N PRO A 282 -6.64 30.75 19.14
CA PRO A 282 -5.97 29.88 20.11
C PRO A 282 -6.54 29.99 21.54
N SER A 283 -7.47 30.92 21.79
CA SER A 283 -8.16 31.03 23.07
C SER A 283 -9.43 30.19 23.18
N LYS A 284 -9.84 29.51 22.09
CA LYS A 284 -11.14 28.84 21.96
C LYS A 284 -11.04 27.35 21.60
N GLN A 285 -10.59 26.51 22.52
CA GLN A 285 -10.61 25.06 22.30
C GLN A 285 -12.04 24.49 22.34
N ALA A 286 -12.55 23.98 21.22
CA ALA A 286 -13.75 23.15 21.22
C ALA A 286 -13.41 21.67 21.41
N THR A 287 -14.36 20.92 21.97
CA THR A 287 -14.21 19.45 22.20
C THR A 287 -15.02 18.61 21.20
N GLY A 288 -15.73 19.26 20.27
CA GLY A 288 -16.69 18.62 19.37
C GLY A 288 -18.14 18.85 19.80
N LYS A 289 -18.39 19.15 21.08
CA LYS A 289 -19.71 19.47 21.61
C LYS A 289 -20.32 20.72 20.96
N ALA A 290 -21.64 20.75 20.90
CA ALA A 290 -22.39 21.86 20.33
C ALA A 290 -23.59 22.26 21.18
N VAL A 291 -24.03 23.51 21.04
CA VAL A 291 -25.18 24.08 21.75
C VAL A 291 -26.12 24.75 20.77
N GLY A 292 -27.42 24.75 21.07
CA GLY A 292 -28.41 25.50 20.31
C GLY A 292 -29.70 25.72 21.08
N THR A 293 -30.63 26.44 20.46
CA THR A 293 -31.92 26.79 21.05
C THR A 293 -33.08 26.10 20.32
N ASN A 294 -33.91 25.38 21.06
CA ASN A 294 -35.15 24.79 20.57
C ASN A 294 -36.15 25.89 20.17
N LYS A 295 -37.17 25.51 19.38
CA LYS A 295 -38.25 26.43 18.97
C LYS A 295 -39.03 27.05 20.15
N ASP A 296 -39.04 26.39 21.30
CA ASP A 296 -39.70 26.88 22.53
C ASP A 296 -38.79 27.80 23.37
N GLY A 297 -37.55 28.05 22.92
CA GLY A 297 -36.57 28.88 23.61
C GLY A 297 -35.71 28.15 24.63
N SER A 298 -35.90 26.84 24.83
CA SER A 298 -35.02 26.05 25.70
C SER A 298 -33.67 25.76 25.04
N VAL A 299 -32.59 25.83 25.82
CA VAL A 299 -31.24 25.50 25.35
C VAL A 299 -31.03 23.98 25.43
N TYR A 300 -30.36 23.41 24.42
CA TYR A 300 -29.91 22.03 24.41
C TYR A 300 -28.42 21.95 24.07
N THR A 301 -27.78 20.88 24.51
CA THR A 301 -26.39 20.56 24.18
C THR A 301 -26.33 19.20 23.50
N ASN A 302 -25.49 19.09 22.48
CA ASN A 302 -25.15 17.83 21.83
C ASN A 302 -23.69 17.48 22.13
N PRO A 303 -23.34 16.19 22.29
CA PRO A 303 -21.96 15.77 22.48
C PRO A 303 -21.09 16.03 21.24
N PHE A 304 -21.70 16.11 20.05
CA PHE A 304 -21.03 16.36 18.78
C PHE A 304 -21.81 17.35 17.90
N VAL A 305 -21.15 17.93 16.89
CA VAL A 305 -21.76 18.86 15.92
C VAL A 305 -22.70 18.14 14.93
N TRP A 306 -22.53 16.84 14.73
CA TRP A 306 -23.42 15.98 13.94
C TRP A 306 -23.62 14.62 14.64
N GLY A 307 -24.38 13.71 14.02
CA GLY A 307 -24.55 12.36 14.56
C GLY A 307 -25.38 12.27 15.85
N CYS A 308 -26.05 13.35 16.25
CA CYS A 308 -26.82 13.41 17.50
C CYS A 308 -28.34 13.40 17.26
N ASP A 309 -29.07 12.71 18.14
CA ASP A 309 -30.53 12.76 18.24
C ASP A 309 -30.96 13.05 19.69
N GLY A 310 -31.86 14.02 19.88
CA GLY A 310 -32.37 14.35 21.22
C GLY A 310 -31.34 14.78 22.28
N GLY A 311 -30.19 15.35 21.89
CA GLY A 311 -29.15 15.76 22.84
C GLY A 311 -28.12 14.68 23.19
N VAL A 312 -28.21 13.50 22.57
CA VAL A 312 -27.25 12.40 22.76
C VAL A 312 -26.66 11.96 21.42
N ALA A 313 -25.46 11.38 21.45
CA ALA A 313 -24.91 10.71 20.28
C ALA A 313 -25.85 9.57 19.90
N LYS A 314 -26.21 9.49 18.62
CA LYS A 314 -27.13 8.47 18.15
C LYS A 314 -26.42 7.12 18.10
N ASP A 315 -25.34 7.07 17.32
CA ASP A 315 -24.51 5.88 17.14
C ASP A 315 -23.03 6.30 17.30
N GLY A 316 -22.51 7.17 16.41
CA GLY A 316 -21.13 7.68 16.47
C GLY A 316 -20.97 9.20 16.57
N GLY A 317 -19.72 9.68 16.40
CA GLY A 317 -19.39 11.11 16.33
C GLY A 317 -17.90 11.41 16.44
N VAL A 318 -17.52 12.69 16.24
CA VAL A 318 -16.11 13.11 16.27
C VAL A 318 -15.89 14.19 17.32
N GLY A 319 -15.01 13.89 18.28
CA GLY A 319 -14.47 14.82 19.27
C GLY A 319 -13.09 15.37 18.90
N PHE A 320 -12.63 16.36 19.66
CA PHE A 320 -11.34 17.01 19.42
C PHE A 320 -10.56 17.17 20.73
N THR A 321 -9.35 16.61 20.76
CA THR A 321 -8.31 17.02 21.72
C THR A 321 -7.41 18.07 21.09
N THR A 322 -7.02 17.86 19.82
CA THR A 322 -6.32 18.87 19.01
C THR A 322 -7.15 20.15 18.92
N HIS A 323 -6.48 21.31 18.90
CA HIS A 323 -7.13 22.60 18.88
C HIS A 323 -7.93 22.86 17.62
N ILE A 324 -9.25 22.96 17.76
CA ILE A 324 -10.20 23.31 16.71
C ILE A 324 -11.24 24.24 17.33
N ASP A 325 -11.51 25.36 16.67
CA ASP A 325 -12.52 26.34 17.09
C ASP A 325 -13.56 26.66 16.01
N THR A 326 -13.29 26.25 14.77
CA THR A 326 -14.14 26.56 13.62
C THR A 326 -14.33 25.32 12.75
N LEU A 327 -15.59 24.97 12.46
CA LEU A 327 -15.94 23.89 11.54
C LEU A 327 -16.67 24.45 10.32
N VAL A 328 -16.11 24.26 9.14
CA VAL A 328 -16.75 24.57 7.86
C VAL A 328 -17.45 23.32 7.35
N ALA A 329 -18.76 23.23 7.54
CA ALA A 329 -19.57 22.07 7.17
C ALA A 329 -20.29 22.32 5.84
N PHE A 330 -20.05 21.46 4.85
CA PHE A 330 -20.67 21.53 3.54
C PHE A 330 -21.04 20.14 3.03
N ASP A 331 -21.99 20.07 2.12
CA ASP A 331 -22.43 18.81 1.53
C ASP A 331 -21.68 18.54 0.22
N SER A 332 -21.30 17.28 0.02
CA SER A 332 -20.54 16.80 -1.14
C SER A 332 -21.17 17.14 -2.50
N ASN A 333 -22.46 17.45 -2.60
CA ASN A 333 -23.09 17.82 -3.88
C ASN A 333 -23.57 19.28 -3.97
N ASN A 334 -23.28 20.09 -2.96
CA ASN A 334 -23.67 21.50 -2.86
C ASN A 334 -25.15 21.77 -3.19
N SER A 335 -26.04 20.96 -2.65
CA SER A 335 -27.48 21.02 -2.89
C SER A 335 -28.30 21.34 -1.63
N ASN A 336 -27.71 21.26 -0.44
CA ASN A 336 -28.40 21.48 0.82
C ASN A 336 -28.16 22.89 1.38
N GLY A 337 -29.24 23.56 1.80
CA GLY A 337 -29.15 24.85 2.49
C GLY A 337 -28.68 24.78 3.95
N GLY A 338 -28.37 23.58 4.46
CA GLY A 338 -27.85 23.35 5.81
C GLY A 338 -26.37 23.71 5.98
N ALA A 339 -25.56 23.73 4.91
CA ALA A 339 -24.13 23.99 5.00
C ALA A 339 -23.84 25.34 5.70
N SER A 340 -22.97 25.29 6.71
CA SER A 340 -22.74 26.38 7.66
C SER A 340 -21.31 26.34 8.20
N ILE A 341 -20.81 27.49 8.64
CA ILE A 341 -19.63 27.58 9.50
C ILE A 341 -20.10 27.65 10.94
N PHE A 342 -19.65 26.70 11.76
CA PHE A 342 -19.90 26.66 13.19
C PHE A 342 -18.65 27.15 13.92
N LYS A 343 -18.82 28.06 14.87
CA LYS A 343 -17.73 28.62 15.67
C LYS A 343 -17.92 28.27 17.14
N ALA A 344 -16.80 28.08 17.82
CA ALA A 344 -16.72 27.81 19.23
C ALA A 344 -16.96 29.10 20.03
N ASP A 345 -18.20 29.56 20.10
CA ASP A 345 -18.56 30.89 20.64
C ASP A 345 -19.15 30.86 22.05
N VAL A 346 -19.46 29.68 22.59
CA VAL A 346 -20.06 29.51 23.91
C VAL A 346 -19.15 28.71 24.82
N GLN A 347 -18.84 29.22 26.01
CA GLN A 347 -18.03 28.50 26.99
C GLN A 347 -18.86 27.43 27.72
N ASP A 348 -18.32 26.21 27.81
CA ASP A 348 -18.86 25.12 28.63
C ASP A 348 -18.43 25.28 30.10
N THR A 349 -19.09 24.53 30.98
CA THR A 349 -18.86 24.48 32.41
C THR A 349 -17.46 24.01 32.82
N ASP A 350 -16.76 23.27 31.95
CA ASP A 350 -15.40 22.80 32.14
C ASP A 350 -14.33 23.80 31.65
N GLY A 351 -14.76 24.94 31.08
CA GLY A 351 -13.90 25.99 30.56
C GLY A 351 -13.51 25.81 29.08
N THR A 352 -13.85 24.69 28.45
CA THR A 352 -13.76 24.50 26.99
C THR A 352 -14.87 25.27 26.26
N TYR A 353 -14.87 25.25 24.94
CA TYR A 353 -15.89 25.90 24.13
C TYR A 353 -16.79 24.89 23.40
N LEU A 354 -18.01 25.32 23.14
CA LEU A 354 -19.05 24.62 22.40
C LEU A 354 -19.24 25.32 21.06
N PHE A 355 -19.40 24.53 20.00
CA PHE A 355 -19.88 25.04 18.72
C PHE A 355 -21.32 25.54 18.86
N ASP A 356 -21.62 26.72 18.37
CA ASP A 356 -22.94 27.32 18.53
C ASP A 356 -23.76 27.26 17.23
N TYR A 357 -24.88 26.52 17.28
CA TYR A 357 -25.81 26.39 16.16
C TYR A 357 -26.58 27.70 15.88
N ASP A 358 -26.78 28.54 16.89
CA ASP A 358 -27.61 29.74 16.79
C ASP A 358 -26.84 30.90 16.11
N THR A 359 -25.52 30.94 16.30
CA THR A 359 -24.63 31.95 15.71
C THR A 359 -23.92 31.48 14.43
N ARG A 360 -24.21 30.26 13.96
CA ARG A 360 -23.63 29.70 12.73
C ARG A 360 -23.74 30.66 11.53
N VAL A 361 -22.71 30.68 10.69
CA VAL A 361 -22.70 31.46 9.45
C VAL A 361 -23.18 30.57 8.30
N PRO A 362 -24.36 30.79 7.71
CA PRO A 362 -24.86 29.90 6.67
C PRO A 362 -24.09 30.09 5.35
N ILE A 363 -23.58 29.03 4.75
CA ILE A 363 -22.77 29.07 3.51
C ILE A 363 -23.39 28.28 2.35
N GLY A 364 -24.30 27.35 2.64
CA GLY A 364 -25.00 26.59 1.61
C GLY A 364 -25.95 27.45 0.76
N VAL A 365 -26.39 26.88 -0.35
CA VAL A 365 -27.42 27.44 -1.23
C VAL A 365 -28.72 27.75 -0.47
N THR A 366 -29.49 28.74 -0.89
CA THR A 366 -30.76 29.09 -0.20
C THR A 366 -31.89 28.10 -0.48
N SER A 367 -31.80 27.35 -1.58
CA SER A 367 -32.69 26.27 -1.97
C SER A 367 -31.99 25.35 -2.97
N TYR A 368 -32.55 24.17 -3.23
CA TYR A 368 -32.03 23.22 -4.23
C TYR A 368 -31.91 23.82 -5.65
N GLN A 369 -32.72 24.84 -5.97
CA GLN A 369 -32.68 25.53 -7.27
C GLN A 369 -31.70 26.70 -7.31
N ALA A 370 -31.24 27.18 -6.15
CA ALA A 370 -30.28 28.27 -6.09
C ALA A 370 -28.90 27.77 -6.55
N GLN A 371 -28.23 28.58 -7.35
CA GLN A 371 -26.91 28.25 -7.88
C GLN A 371 -25.77 28.87 -7.07
N ASP A 372 -26.08 29.92 -6.29
CA ASP A 372 -25.10 30.67 -5.53
C ASP A 372 -25.19 30.32 -4.04
N ASN A 373 -24.03 30.04 -3.48
CA ASN A 373 -23.80 29.84 -2.07
C ASN A 373 -23.87 31.18 -1.32
N ARG A 374 -24.19 31.11 -0.02
CA ARG A 374 -24.29 32.31 0.84
C ARG A 374 -22.93 32.73 1.35
N ASN A 375 -22.85 33.99 1.78
CA ASN A 375 -21.67 34.58 2.43
C ASN A 375 -20.38 34.40 1.61
N GLY A 376 -20.49 34.37 0.28
CA GLY A 376 -19.39 34.31 -0.67
C GLY A 376 -18.65 32.97 -0.74
N PHE A 377 -19.06 31.96 0.02
CA PHE A 377 -18.49 30.61 -0.05
C PHE A 377 -18.62 30.08 -1.49
N LYS A 378 -17.64 29.33 -1.96
CA LYS A 378 -17.68 28.67 -3.27
C LYS A 378 -17.23 27.23 -3.10
N ILE A 379 -17.84 26.34 -3.87
CA ILE A 379 -17.44 24.94 -3.94
C ILE A 379 -17.61 24.42 -5.37
N LYS A 380 -16.62 23.68 -5.85
CA LYS A 380 -16.71 22.86 -7.05
C LYS A 380 -16.07 21.50 -6.83
N PHE A 381 -16.52 20.54 -7.62
CA PHE A 381 -16.05 19.17 -7.57
C PHE A 381 -15.95 18.60 -8.97
N ALA A 382 -15.01 17.70 -9.18
CA ALA A 382 -14.82 16.98 -10.42
C ALA A 382 -14.19 15.62 -10.17
N ASN A 383 -14.25 14.74 -11.16
CA ASN A 383 -13.35 13.59 -11.19
C ASN A 383 -11.96 14.10 -11.57
N GLY A 384 -10.93 13.66 -10.86
CA GLY A 384 -9.58 14.10 -11.16
C GLY A 384 -8.60 13.79 -10.04
N THR A 385 -7.35 14.13 -10.32
CA THR A 385 -6.27 14.25 -9.35
C THR A 385 -5.15 15.09 -9.97
N LYS A 386 -4.56 15.95 -9.16
CA LYS A 386 -3.32 16.67 -9.42
C LYS A 386 -2.09 15.79 -9.20
N SER A 387 -2.17 14.84 -8.28
CA SER A 387 -1.07 13.96 -7.90
C SER A 387 -0.50 13.16 -9.08
N GLU A 388 0.83 13.00 -9.08
CA GLU A 388 1.58 12.25 -10.10
C GLU A 388 1.92 10.82 -9.67
N THR A 389 1.82 10.56 -8.37
CA THR A 389 1.94 9.25 -7.72
C THR A 389 0.70 9.00 -6.88
N LEU A 390 0.35 7.73 -6.63
CA LEU A 390 -0.75 7.38 -5.75
C LEU A 390 -0.34 6.17 -4.90
N TYR A 391 0.38 6.42 -3.82
CA TYR A 391 0.91 5.37 -2.94
C TYR A 391 -0.14 4.88 -1.94
N GLY A 392 -0.26 3.56 -1.82
CA GLY A 392 -1.19 2.91 -0.89
C GLY A 392 -0.86 1.44 -0.67
N VAL A 393 -1.43 0.84 0.38
CA VAL A 393 -1.33 -0.61 0.61
C VAL A 393 -2.30 -1.32 -0.32
N ARG A 394 -1.84 -2.34 -1.04
CA ARG A 394 -2.60 -2.94 -2.16
C ARG A 394 -3.82 -3.77 -1.71
N GLU A 395 -3.72 -4.43 -0.57
CA GLU A 395 -4.68 -5.41 -0.07
C GLU A 395 -6.04 -4.75 0.27
N VAL A 396 -7.10 -5.55 0.17
CA VAL A 396 -8.50 -5.16 0.47
C VAL A 396 -9.27 -6.37 0.97
N LYS A 397 -10.55 -6.20 1.33
CA LYS A 397 -11.50 -7.30 1.60
C LYS A 397 -11.06 -8.21 2.73
N GLY A 398 -10.58 -7.62 3.82
CA GLY A 398 -10.18 -8.37 5.03
C GLY A 398 -8.80 -9.03 4.94
N ASP A 399 -8.06 -8.80 3.85
CA ASP A 399 -6.62 -9.11 3.78
C ASP A 399 -5.76 -8.00 4.41
N ARG A 400 -6.39 -6.92 4.90
CA ARG A 400 -5.78 -5.81 5.64
C ARG A 400 -5.82 -6.07 7.14
N THR A 401 -4.84 -5.53 7.86
CA THR A 401 -4.71 -5.65 9.31
C THR A 401 -4.50 -4.28 9.93
N LEU A 402 -5.15 -3.96 11.05
CA LEU A 402 -5.01 -2.65 11.70
C LEU A 402 -3.54 -2.29 11.92
N GLY A 403 -3.16 -1.06 11.57
CA GLY A 403 -1.78 -0.55 11.62
C GLY A 403 -0.92 -0.84 10.37
N ASP A 404 -1.40 -1.64 9.41
CA ASP A 404 -0.67 -1.90 8.16
C ASP A 404 -0.50 -0.67 7.27
N ASN A 405 -1.34 0.35 7.47
CA ASN A 405 -1.30 1.63 6.79
C ASN A 405 -0.04 2.44 7.15
N THR A 406 0.66 2.12 8.24
CA THR A 406 1.93 2.76 8.62
C THR A 406 3.13 1.80 8.63
N ASP A 407 2.91 0.48 8.47
CA ASP A 407 3.99 -0.50 8.42
C ASP A 407 4.78 -0.38 7.09
N PRO A 408 6.09 -0.09 7.13
CA PRO A 408 6.91 -0.02 5.91
C PRO A 408 7.05 -1.37 5.18
N ASN A 409 6.71 -2.49 5.82
CA ASN A 409 6.74 -3.83 5.23
C ASN A 409 5.42 -4.23 4.55
N SER A 410 4.37 -3.40 4.65
CA SER A 410 3.15 -3.60 3.89
C SER A 410 3.43 -3.56 2.39
N ASN A 411 2.51 -4.12 1.61
CA ASN A 411 2.63 -4.20 0.16
C ASN A 411 2.29 -2.85 -0.50
N TRP A 412 3.14 -1.86 -0.25
CA TRP A 412 3.03 -0.51 -0.78
C TRP A 412 3.21 -0.49 -2.29
N VAL A 413 2.23 0.06 -3.00
CA VAL A 413 2.26 0.18 -4.45
C VAL A 413 1.93 1.61 -4.85
N ASP A 414 2.50 2.04 -5.97
CA ASP A 414 1.99 3.20 -6.70
C ASP A 414 0.87 2.73 -7.64
N PHE A 415 -0.36 3.08 -7.33
CA PHE A 415 -1.54 2.66 -8.09
C PHE A 415 -1.51 3.14 -9.54
N PHE A 416 -0.82 4.24 -9.88
CA PHE A 416 -0.63 4.62 -11.28
C PHE A 416 0.14 3.56 -12.07
N LYS A 417 1.14 2.91 -11.44
CA LYS A 417 1.87 1.78 -12.05
C LYS A 417 0.99 0.55 -12.22
N LEU A 418 -0.10 0.43 -11.47
CA LEU A 418 -1.10 -0.63 -11.60
C LEU A 418 -2.25 -0.28 -12.58
N GLY A 419 -2.18 0.87 -13.26
CA GLY A 419 -3.16 1.28 -14.26
C GLY A 419 -4.28 2.19 -13.74
N TYR A 420 -4.09 2.80 -12.57
CA TYR A 420 -4.97 3.87 -12.08
C TYR A 420 -5.00 5.03 -13.09
N LYS A 421 -6.18 5.62 -13.28
CA LYS A 421 -6.39 6.76 -14.18
C LYS A 421 -6.80 7.97 -13.37
N LYS A 422 -6.36 9.17 -13.81
CA LYS A 422 -6.64 10.41 -13.08
C LYS A 422 -8.13 10.65 -12.81
N ASN A 423 -9.01 10.22 -13.71
CA ASN A 423 -10.45 10.39 -13.58
C ASN A 423 -11.13 9.35 -12.67
N TYR A 424 -10.38 8.49 -11.99
CA TYR A 424 -10.91 7.60 -10.95
C TYR A 424 -11.05 8.32 -9.61
N GLY A 425 -10.16 9.27 -9.32
CA GLY A 425 -10.17 10.06 -8.09
C GLY A 425 -11.19 11.19 -8.15
N TYR A 426 -11.35 11.86 -7.02
CA TYR A 426 -12.28 12.97 -6.84
C TYR A 426 -11.54 14.18 -6.31
N VAL A 427 -11.93 15.36 -6.76
CA VAL A 427 -11.42 16.62 -6.25
C VAL A 427 -12.56 17.53 -5.81
N TYR A 428 -12.31 18.26 -4.73
CA TYR A 428 -13.14 19.36 -4.25
C TYR A 428 -12.30 20.60 -4.12
N GLU A 429 -12.73 21.71 -4.73
CA GLU A 429 -12.18 23.03 -4.49
C GLU A 429 -13.18 23.84 -3.68
N VAL A 430 -12.70 24.51 -2.64
CA VAL A 430 -13.52 25.43 -1.85
C VAL A 430 -12.83 26.77 -1.69
N ALA A 431 -13.63 27.84 -1.69
CA ALA A 431 -13.20 29.17 -1.26
C ALA A 431 -14.05 29.61 -0.08
N ILE A 432 -13.38 30.02 1.00
CA ILE A 432 -14.00 30.50 2.23
C ILE A 432 -13.61 31.96 2.42
N PRO A 433 -14.55 32.91 2.29
CA PRO A 433 -14.24 34.32 2.48
C PRO A 433 -13.83 34.64 3.91
N TYR A 434 -12.82 35.50 4.05
CA TYR A 434 -12.36 35.98 5.34
C TYR A 434 -13.47 36.63 6.17
N SER A 435 -14.41 37.31 5.52
CA SER A 435 -15.57 37.91 6.18
C SER A 435 -16.47 36.88 6.89
N ALA A 436 -16.54 35.64 6.38
CA ALA A 436 -17.30 34.57 7.02
C ALA A 436 -16.55 33.99 8.23
N LEU A 437 -15.21 33.99 8.18
CA LEU A 437 -14.35 33.53 9.26
C LEU A 437 -14.09 34.60 10.33
N GLY A 438 -14.24 35.89 10.00
CA GLY A 438 -13.94 37.00 10.92
C GLY A 438 -12.45 37.27 11.07
N ILE A 439 -11.64 36.91 10.07
CA ILE A 439 -10.20 37.17 9.99
C ILE A 439 -9.89 38.01 8.75
N ASP A 440 -8.61 38.16 8.41
CA ASP A 440 -8.15 38.73 7.16
C ASP A 440 -6.87 38.02 6.69
N ARG A 441 -6.36 38.43 5.52
CA ARG A 441 -5.09 37.94 4.97
C ARG A 441 -3.92 38.10 5.97
N ASN A 442 -3.85 39.25 6.65
CA ASN A 442 -2.75 39.53 7.56
C ASN A 442 -2.74 38.54 8.73
N TYR A 443 -3.91 38.09 9.19
CA TYR A 443 -4.02 37.01 10.17
C TYR A 443 -3.34 35.73 9.67
N VAL A 444 -3.66 35.29 8.46
CA VAL A 444 -3.07 34.09 7.84
C VAL A 444 -1.55 34.19 7.75
N GLU A 445 -1.03 35.34 7.32
CA GLU A 445 0.41 35.54 7.11
C GLU A 445 1.20 35.76 8.41
N THR A 446 0.54 36.24 9.47
CA THR A 446 1.23 36.58 10.74
C THR A 446 1.02 35.59 11.87
N GLN A 447 -0.15 34.95 11.94
CA GLN A 447 -0.52 33.94 12.94
C GLN A 447 -0.58 32.52 12.35
N GLY A 448 -0.99 32.40 11.09
CA GLY A 448 -1.24 31.11 10.45
C GLY A 448 -2.54 30.45 10.95
N ILE A 449 -2.96 29.41 10.26
CA ILE A 449 -4.18 28.64 10.56
C ILE A 449 -3.86 27.15 10.55
N GLY A 450 -4.39 26.39 11.51
CA GLY A 450 -4.39 24.93 11.45
C GLY A 450 -5.61 24.43 10.66
N ALA A 451 -5.45 23.40 9.84
CA ALA A 451 -6.51 22.84 9.02
C ALA A 451 -6.48 21.31 8.98
N MET A 452 -7.67 20.71 8.96
CA MET A 452 -7.88 19.29 8.71
C MET A 452 -9.15 19.09 7.88
N GLN A 453 -9.10 18.19 6.91
CA GLN A 453 -10.28 17.66 6.26
C GLN A 453 -10.86 16.51 7.10
N ILE A 454 -12.18 16.45 7.21
CA ILE A 454 -12.89 15.31 7.82
C ILE A 454 -13.94 14.82 6.81
N LEU A 455 -13.84 13.55 6.44
CA LEU A 455 -14.80 12.83 5.61
C LEU A 455 -15.74 12.02 6.52
N THR A 456 -17.01 11.93 6.13
CA THR A 456 -18.01 11.20 6.93
C THR A 456 -18.83 10.26 6.06
N TYR A 457 -19.34 9.19 6.65
CA TYR A 457 -20.35 8.32 6.04
C TYR A 457 -21.10 7.55 7.12
N GLY A 458 -22.33 7.97 7.43
CA GLY A 458 -23.05 7.47 8.60
C GLY A 458 -23.07 8.55 9.68
N THR A 459 -22.75 8.18 10.92
CA THR A 459 -22.75 9.11 12.07
C THR A 459 -21.37 9.50 12.56
N SER A 460 -20.31 8.77 12.18
CA SER A 460 -18.92 9.03 12.59
C SER A 460 -18.07 9.65 11.47
N GLY A 461 -16.79 9.89 11.77
CA GLY A 461 -15.74 10.10 10.77
C GLY A 461 -15.52 8.82 9.95
N MET A 462 -14.94 8.95 8.77
CA MET A 462 -14.49 7.79 7.99
C MET A 462 -13.03 7.90 7.60
N ASP A 463 -12.54 9.14 7.49
CA ASP A 463 -11.17 9.44 7.15
C ASP A 463 -10.90 10.92 7.45
N THR A 464 -9.65 11.27 7.70
CA THR A 464 -9.19 12.63 7.97
C THR A 464 -7.89 12.93 7.24
N LEU A 465 -7.64 14.21 7.01
CA LEU A 465 -6.37 14.64 6.43
C LEU A 465 -5.90 15.98 7.05
N PRO A 466 -4.81 16.02 7.87
CA PRO A 466 -3.94 14.91 8.29
C PRO A 466 -4.69 13.70 8.86
N HIS A 467 -4.21 12.50 8.56
CA HIS A 467 -4.83 11.25 9.02
C HIS A 467 -4.67 11.10 10.53
N ASP A 468 -5.78 10.87 11.22
CA ASP A 468 -5.83 10.52 12.63
C ASP A 468 -6.10 9.01 12.77
N PRO A 469 -5.32 8.28 13.60
CA PRO A 469 -5.47 6.84 13.75
C PRO A 469 -6.82 6.40 14.37
N SER A 470 -7.62 7.33 14.93
CA SER A 470 -8.98 7.01 15.36
C SER A 470 -9.87 6.54 14.21
N MET A 471 -9.67 7.04 12.99
CA MET A 471 -10.45 6.66 11.79
C MET A 471 -10.28 5.20 11.35
N LEU A 472 -9.47 4.42 12.06
CA LEU A 472 -9.17 3.02 11.75
C LEU A 472 -9.07 2.13 13.00
N ASP A 473 -9.48 2.61 14.18
CA ASP A 473 -9.23 1.89 15.43
C ASP A 473 -10.17 0.67 15.65
N VAL A 474 -11.30 0.63 14.93
CA VAL A 474 -12.28 -0.46 14.88
C VAL A 474 -12.66 -0.85 13.44
N ALA A 475 -11.80 -0.53 12.47
CA ALA A 475 -12.07 -0.72 11.06
C ALA A 475 -12.34 -2.17 10.63
N ASP A 476 -11.82 -3.15 11.39
CA ASP A 476 -11.97 -4.60 11.15
C ASP A 476 -13.16 -5.24 11.89
N ALA A 477 -14.00 -4.43 12.56
CA ALA A 477 -15.21 -4.87 13.24
C ALA A 477 -16.49 -4.61 12.40
N GLU A 478 -17.54 -5.40 12.67
CA GLU A 478 -18.82 -5.29 11.96
C GLU A 478 -19.64 -4.06 12.41
N TYR A 479 -20.18 -3.32 11.46
CA TYR A 479 -21.19 -2.30 11.70
C TYR A 479 -22.53 -2.93 12.15
N SER A 480 -23.12 -2.44 13.23
CA SER A 480 -24.30 -3.06 13.85
C SER A 480 -25.54 -3.06 12.95
N TYR A 481 -25.68 -2.07 12.07
CA TYR A 481 -26.83 -1.97 11.15
C TYR A 481 -26.62 -2.76 9.84
N ASP A 482 -25.37 -2.99 9.44
CA ASP A 482 -25.02 -3.81 8.28
C ASP A 482 -23.65 -4.49 8.50
N PRO A 483 -23.63 -5.77 8.92
CA PRO A 483 -22.38 -6.46 9.26
C PRO A 483 -21.47 -6.72 8.06
N SER A 484 -21.86 -6.34 6.84
CA SER A 484 -20.97 -6.38 5.67
C SER A 484 -19.98 -5.22 5.60
N THR A 485 -20.15 -4.20 6.43
CA THR A 485 -19.27 -3.01 6.50
C THR A 485 -18.72 -2.76 7.91
N SER A 486 -17.86 -1.74 8.01
CA SER A 486 -16.99 -1.42 9.13
C SER A 486 -17.70 -0.66 10.25
N HIS A 487 -17.34 -0.99 11.49
CA HIS A 487 -17.84 -0.37 12.72
C HIS A 487 -17.53 1.14 12.83
N GLU A 488 -16.55 1.63 12.07
CA GLU A 488 -16.16 3.04 11.91
C GLU A 488 -17.32 3.97 11.48
N LYS A 489 -18.51 3.44 11.19
CA LYS A 489 -19.69 4.25 10.86
C LYS A 489 -20.46 4.72 12.10
N GLU A 490 -20.22 4.08 13.24
CA GLU A 490 -20.97 4.24 14.49
C GLU A 490 -20.10 4.30 15.75
N ASP A 491 -18.80 4.45 15.61
CA ASP A 491 -17.89 4.65 16.70
C ASP A 491 -17.72 6.14 17.05
N ILE A 492 -16.94 6.40 18.09
CA ILE A 492 -16.63 7.76 18.51
C ILE A 492 -15.15 7.98 18.29
N ASP A 493 -14.86 8.83 17.32
CA ASP A 493 -13.51 9.28 17.04
C ASP A 493 -13.12 10.46 17.94
N ASN A 494 -11.83 10.59 18.17
CA ASN A 494 -11.29 11.79 18.79
C ASN A 494 -9.99 12.20 18.11
N ILE A 495 -9.99 13.38 17.48
CA ILE A 495 -8.81 13.89 16.80
C ILE A 495 -7.74 14.29 17.80
N THR A 496 -6.56 13.72 17.62
CA THR A 496 -5.38 13.81 18.48
C THR A 496 -4.11 14.16 17.74
N VAL A 497 -4.05 14.01 16.42
CA VAL A 497 -2.88 14.38 15.60
C VAL A 497 -2.81 15.90 15.40
N PRO A 498 -1.61 16.47 15.12
CA PRO A 498 -1.50 17.88 14.78
C PRO A 498 -2.22 18.22 13.47
N LEU A 499 -2.71 19.45 13.37
CA LEU A 499 -3.30 19.97 12.13
C LEU A 499 -2.24 20.42 11.14
N ALA A 500 -2.58 20.42 9.86
CA ALA A 500 -1.76 21.03 8.83
C ALA A 500 -1.77 22.56 8.96
N ARG A 501 -0.60 23.20 8.91
CA ARG A 501 -0.47 24.66 9.01
C ARG A 501 -0.57 25.33 7.64
N LEU A 502 -1.28 26.46 7.58
CA LEU A 502 -1.39 27.33 6.40
C LEU A 502 -0.91 28.74 6.75
N GLY A 503 -0.11 29.34 5.86
CA GLY A 503 0.43 30.69 5.99
C GLY A 503 1.64 30.80 6.92
N LYS A 504 1.53 30.32 8.16
CA LYS A 504 2.59 30.41 9.16
C LYS A 504 2.54 29.28 10.20
N ILE A 505 3.73 28.81 10.58
CA ILE A 505 3.92 27.92 11.73
C ILE A 505 3.75 28.67 13.06
N LEU A 506 3.42 27.95 14.12
CA LEU A 506 3.29 28.53 15.44
C LEU A 506 4.67 28.83 16.05
N PRO A 507 4.78 29.82 16.96
CA PRO A 507 6.07 30.21 17.54
C PRO A 507 6.79 29.12 18.33
N ASP A 508 6.04 28.16 18.87
CA ASP A 508 6.51 27.00 19.63
C ASP A 508 6.65 25.74 18.78
N THR A 509 6.40 25.80 17.47
CA THR A 509 6.57 24.66 16.57
C THR A 509 7.97 24.09 16.70
N GLN A 510 8.04 22.83 17.10
CA GLN A 510 9.25 22.03 17.07
C GLN A 510 9.40 21.41 15.69
N VAL A 511 10.60 21.56 15.10
CA VAL A 511 10.96 20.92 13.85
C VAL A 511 11.81 19.69 14.18
N GLN A 512 11.29 18.52 13.87
CA GLN A 512 12.06 17.29 13.94
C GLN A 512 12.54 16.96 12.54
N GLU A 513 13.76 17.44 12.21
CA GLU A 513 14.39 17.18 10.92
C GLU A 513 14.60 15.68 10.71
N ALA A 514 14.27 15.20 9.51
CA ALA A 514 14.63 13.85 9.12
C ALA A 514 16.15 13.71 9.01
N GLU A 515 16.65 12.53 9.37
CA GLU A 515 18.07 12.23 9.24
C GLU A 515 18.47 12.19 7.76
N PHE A 516 19.72 12.57 7.48
CA PHE A 516 20.32 12.37 6.18
C PHE A 516 20.47 10.86 5.94
N GLU A 517 19.79 10.37 4.90
CA GLU A 517 19.74 8.95 4.54
C GLU A 517 20.26 8.71 3.12
N VAL A 518 20.67 7.48 2.83
CA VAL A 518 21.08 7.06 1.49
C VAL A 518 20.51 5.69 1.13
N ASN A 519 19.62 5.65 0.13
CA ASN A 519 19.18 4.40 -0.50
C ASN A 519 20.31 3.90 -1.39
N PHE A 520 20.83 2.71 -1.10
CA PHE A 520 22.02 2.19 -1.78
C PHE A 520 21.89 0.71 -2.11
N GLY A 521 22.41 0.34 -3.28
CA GLY A 521 22.56 -1.04 -3.71
C GLY A 521 22.91 -1.14 -5.19
N ALA A 522 22.95 -2.38 -5.70
CA ALA A 522 23.14 -2.65 -7.11
C ALA A 522 21.83 -2.54 -7.90
N ASP A 523 21.93 -2.42 -9.22
CA ASP A 523 20.83 -2.49 -10.17
C ASP A 523 20.18 -3.89 -10.26
N LYS A 524 20.92 -4.95 -9.89
CA LYS A 524 20.48 -6.35 -9.91
C LYS A 524 20.50 -6.96 -8.52
N SER A 525 19.65 -7.97 -8.31
CA SER A 525 19.68 -8.81 -7.12
C SER A 525 20.92 -9.72 -7.10
N SER A 526 21.45 -9.94 -5.90
CA SER A 526 22.36 -11.04 -5.60
C SER A 526 21.64 -12.38 -5.80
N SER A 527 22.25 -13.40 -6.40
CA SER A 527 23.64 -13.47 -6.88
C SER A 527 23.77 -13.24 -8.39
N GLN A 528 24.93 -12.76 -8.87
CA GLN A 528 25.23 -12.59 -10.30
C GLN A 528 26.53 -13.31 -10.71
N PRO A 529 26.68 -13.80 -11.96
CA PRO A 529 27.89 -14.51 -12.37
C PRO A 529 29.11 -13.58 -12.50
N VAL A 530 30.31 -14.13 -12.34
CA VAL A 530 31.59 -13.44 -12.62
C VAL A 530 31.54 -12.74 -13.97
N GLY A 531 32.07 -11.52 -14.03
CA GLY A 531 32.06 -10.70 -15.23
C GLY A 531 30.76 -9.92 -15.46
N THR A 532 29.72 -10.11 -14.65
CA THR A 532 28.51 -9.27 -14.72
C THR A 532 28.83 -7.85 -14.28
N ALA A 533 28.49 -6.89 -15.13
CA ALA A 533 28.52 -5.48 -14.77
C ALA A 533 27.32 -5.16 -13.86
N LEU A 534 27.63 -4.60 -12.69
CA LEU A 534 26.68 -4.10 -11.70
C LEU A 534 26.81 -2.58 -11.62
N GLU A 535 25.71 -1.87 -11.75
CA GLU A 535 25.66 -0.43 -11.49
C GLU A 535 25.24 -0.24 -10.04
N LEU A 536 26.18 0.18 -9.19
CA LEU A 536 25.88 0.59 -7.82
C LEU A 536 25.31 2.00 -7.86
N LYS A 537 24.18 2.20 -7.19
CA LYS A 537 23.47 3.48 -7.11
C LYS A 537 23.37 3.91 -5.65
N ALA A 538 23.48 5.21 -5.43
CA ALA A 538 23.25 5.86 -4.14
C ALA A 538 22.28 7.02 -4.33
N GLU A 539 21.13 7.01 -3.67
CA GLU A 539 20.14 8.07 -3.76
C GLU A 539 20.03 8.73 -2.38
N PRO A 540 20.46 9.99 -2.23
CA PRO A 540 20.40 10.69 -0.95
C PRO A 540 18.99 11.19 -0.68
N TYR A 541 18.62 11.23 0.59
CA TYR A 541 17.37 11.81 1.08
C TYR A 541 17.67 12.72 2.27
N ASN A 542 16.96 13.85 2.37
CA ASN A 542 17.11 14.82 3.45
C ASN A 542 18.53 15.44 3.56
N ASN A 543 19.33 15.39 2.49
CA ASN A 543 20.65 16.00 2.45
C ASN A 543 20.58 17.52 2.32
N HIS A 544 21.52 18.23 2.92
CA HIS A 544 21.69 19.66 2.70
C HIS A 544 22.68 19.96 1.58
N GLY A 545 22.20 20.63 0.54
CA GLY A 545 23.03 21.01 -0.61
C GLY A 545 23.52 19.81 -1.43
N ASN A 546 24.69 19.94 -2.05
CA ASN A 546 25.27 18.90 -2.88
C ASN A 546 25.86 17.76 -2.03
N VAL A 547 25.87 16.55 -2.58
CA VAL A 547 26.40 15.34 -1.93
C VAL A 547 27.64 14.83 -2.66
N THR A 548 28.65 14.39 -1.90
CA THR A 548 29.81 13.63 -2.38
C THR A 548 29.69 12.18 -1.91
N TYR A 549 29.99 11.23 -2.79
CA TYR A 549 29.89 9.80 -2.54
C TYR A 549 31.27 9.16 -2.53
N GLU A 550 31.52 8.32 -1.54
CA GLU A 550 32.66 7.42 -1.46
C GLU A 550 32.17 5.98 -1.53
N PHE A 551 32.35 5.33 -2.69
CA PHE A 551 32.03 3.92 -2.88
C PHE A 551 33.22 3.06 -2.45
N ALA A 552 32.93 1.96 -1.75
CA ALA A 552 33.93 0.98 -1.36
C ALA A 552 33.48 -0.46 -1.67
N VAL A 553 34.47 -1.32 -1.96
CA VAL A 553 34.29 -2.76 -2.16
C VAL A 553 35.24 -3.48 -1.20
N ASN A 554 34.70 -4.37 -0.36
CA ASN A 554 35.42 -5.08 0.69
C ASN A 554 36.21 -4.12 1.62
N GLY A 555 35.62 -2.97 1.91
CA GLY A 555 36.22 -1.92 2.75
C GLY A 555 37.27 -1.06 2.07
N ALA A 556 37.64 -1.34 0.81
CA ALA A 556 38.56 -0.50 0.04
C ALA A 556 37.80 0.50 -0.83
N THR A 557 38.09 1.79 -0.67
CA THR A 557 37.53 2.88 -1.50
C THR A 557 37.90 2.68 -2.97
N VAL A 558 36.89 2.65 -3.84
CA VAL A 558 37.03 2.45 -5.29
C VAL A 558 36.70 3.70 -6.10
N LYS A 559 35.84 4.59 -5.57
CA LYS A 559 35.49 5.87 -6.21
C LYS A 559 35.10 6.90 -5.15
N THR A 560 35.60 8.12 -5.30
CA THR A 560 35.10 9.32 -4.60
C THR A 560 34.67 10.34 -5.64
N SER A 561 33.40 10.73 -5.67
CA SER A 561 32.86 11.61 -6.70
C SER A 561 31.55 12.28 -6.30
N SER A 562 31.14 13.32 -7.04
CA SER A 562 29.77 13.84 -7.01
C SER A 562 28.78 12.96 -7.80
N ASP A 563 29.27 12.04 -8.64
CA ASP A 563 28.39 11.07 -9.29
C ASP A 563 27.88 10.07 -8.26
N ASN A 564 26.57 9.84 -8.28
CA ASN A 564 25.89 8.95 -7.35
C ASN A 564 25.86 7.48 -7.84
N THR A 565 26.71 7.14 -8.81
CA THR A 565 26.84 5.79 -9.35
C THR A 565 28.28 5.31 -9.49
N TYR A 566 28.46 3.99 -9.42
CA TYR A 566 29.72 3.30 -9.69
C TYR A 566 29.48 1.97 -10.38
N ASN A 567 30.18 1.73 -11.50
CA ASN A 567 30.14 0.44 -12.19
C ASN A 567 31.16 -0.53 -11.58
N PHE A 568 30.66 -1.63 -11.04
CA PHE A 568 31.43 -2.69 -10.43
C PHE A 568 31.37 -3.96 -11.29
N THR A 569 32.49 -4.64 -11.45
CA THR A 569 32.56 -5.96 -12.11
C THR A 569 33.50 -6.84 -11.31
N ALA A 570 32.99 -7.96 -10.80
CA ALA A 570 33.77 -8.92 -10.06
C ALA A 570 34.46 -9.91 -11.02
N ASN A 571 35.76 -10.11 -10.81
CA ASN A 571 36.57 -11.06 -11.59
C ASN A 571 36.65 -12.45 -10.96
N ASN A 572 36.23 -12.59 -9.70
CA ASN A 572 36.26 -13.85 -8.97
C ASN A 572 34.93 -14.06 -8.25
N ALA A 573 34.54 -15.33 -8.13
CA ALA A 573 33.39 -15.72 -7.33
C ALA A 573 33.64 -15.45 -5.84
N GLY A 574 32.57 -15.29 -5.08
CA GLY A 574 32.60 -15.05 -3.63
C GLY A 574 31.67 -13.93 -3.19
N THR A 575 31.60 -13.73 -1.89
CA THR A 575 30.81 -12.65 -1.29
C THR A 575 31.63 -11.36 -1.24
N TYR A 576 31.03 -10.29 -1.74
CA TYR A 576 31.57 -8.94 -1.69
C TYR A 576 30.74 -8.08 -0.73
N THR A 577 31.42 -7.22 0.02
CA THR A 577 30.78 -6.15 0.79
C THR A 577 30.84 -4.88 -0.06
N LEU A 578 29.68 -4.39 -0.48
CA LEU A 578 29.54 -3.15 -1.24
C LEU A 578 29.06 -2.07 -0.27
N SER A 579 29.69 -0.90 -0.26
CA SER A 579 29.24 0.20 0.60
C SER A 579 29.36 1.55 -0.06
N VAL A 580 28.58 2.49 0.44
CA VAL A 580 28.70 3.91 0.12
C VAL A 580 28.70 4.73 1.40
N LYS A 581 29.52 5.77 1.41
CA LYS A 581 29.45 6.89 2.34
C LYS A 581 29.08 8.14 1.56
N ALA A 582 27.93 8.70 1.85
CA ALA A 582 27.45 9.96 1.29
C ALA A 582 27.71 11.08 2.30
N VAL A 583 28.24 12.21 1.83
CA VAL A 583 28.53 13.40 2.65
C VAL A 583 27.89 14.60 2.01
N ASP A 584 27.04 15.32 2.74
CA ASP A 584 26.37 16.52 2.23
C ASP A 584 27.24 17.79 2.37
N SER A 585 26.68 18.96 2.05
CA SER A 585 27.42 20.23 2.07
C SER A 585 27.72 20.75 3.48
N ASP A 586 26.97 20.29 4.49
CA ASP A 586 27.16 20.63 5.89
C ASP A 586 28.14 19.67 6.59
N GLY A 587 28.54 18.59 5.91
CA GLY A 587 29.44 17.56 6.42
C GLY A 587 28.73 16.45 7.17
N CYS A 588 27.40 16.38 7.10
CA CYS A 588 26.61 15.26 7.61
C CYS A 588 26.88 14.01 6.76
N ILE A 589 26.82 12.84 7.40
CA ILE A 589 27.22 11.56 6.80
C ILE A 589 26.05 10.58 6.84
N ALA A 590 25.75 9.99 5.69
CA ALA A 590 24.88 8.82 5.55
C ALA A 590 25.69 7.64 4.99
N GLU A 591 25.60 6.47 5.63
CA GLU A 591 26.34 5.28 5.22
C GLU A 591 25.39 4.11 4.99
N SER A 592 25.69 3.30 3.97
CA SER A 592 24.95 2.07 3.69
C SER A 592 25.88 0.98 3.19
N THR A 593 25.62 -0.25 3.61
CA THR A 593 26.44 -1.43 3.29
C THR A 593 25.54 -2.60 2.89
N LYS A 594 25.93 -3.31 1.84
CA LYS A 594 25.22 -4.46 1.27
C LYS A 594 26.17 -5.65 1.11
N SER A 595 25.65 -6.85 1.35
CA SER A 595 26.32 -8.10 0.99
C SER A 595 25.88 -8.51 -0.41
N PHE A 596 26.81 -8.90 -1.27
CA PHE A 596 26.51 -9.31 -2.65
C PHE A 596 27.31 -10.55 -3.03
N TYR A 597 26.64 -11.64 -3.39
CA TYR A 597 27.31 -12.87 -3.81
C TYR A 597 27.52 -12.90 -5.32
N ILE A 598 28.75 -13.19 -5.75
CA ILE A 598 29.11 -13.42 -7.15
C ILE A 598 29.32 -14.92 -7.34
N SER A 599 28.56 -15.54 -8.23
CA SER A 599 28.74 -16.96 -8.59
C SER A 599 29.86 -17.14 -9.60
N ASP A 600 30.46 -18.31 -9.65
CA ASP A 600 31.45 -18.72 -10.65
C ASP A 600 30.91 -18.79 -12.08
N GLY A 601 29.60 -18.60 -12.26
CA GLY A 601 28.95 -18.58 -13.56
C GLY A 601 28.79 -19.96 -14.19
N GLY A 602 29.13 -21.04 -13.48
CA GLY A 602 28.74 -22.37 -13.90
C GLY A 602 27.21 -22.47 -13.91
N GLU A 603 26.64 -23.06 -14.97
CA GLU A 603 25.33 -23.68 -14.81
C GLU A 603 25.48 -24.66 -13.65
N GLN A 604 24.70 -24.46 -12.58
CA GLN A 604 24.59 -25.52 -11.59
C GLN A 604 24.03 -26.72 -12.34
N GLU A 605 24.77 -27.83 -12.37
CA GLU A 605 24.35 -29.04 -13.08
C GLU A 605 22.89 -29.36 -12.71
N THR A 606 22.12 -29.74 -13.72
CA THR A 606 20.74 -30.16 -13.52
C THR A 606 20.76 -31.50 -12.78
N ILE A 607 20.38 -31.49 -11.51
CA ILE A 607 20.25 -32.71 -10.74
C ILE A 607 18.83 -33.23 -10.95
N LEU A 608 18.66 -34.12 -11.92
CA LEU A 608 17.41 -34.83 -12.16
C LEU A 608 17.39 -36.07 -11.25
N LYS A 609 16.31 -36.25 -10.46
CA LYS A 609 16.19 -37.45 -9.62
C LYS A 609 16.16 -38.70 -10.52
N GLY A 610 17.07 -39.63 -10.27
CA GLY A 610 17.24 -40.83 -11.08
C GLY A 610 18.17 -40.69 -12.30
N ASP A 611 18.61 -39.48 -12.69
CA ASP A 611 19.63 -39.29 -13.73
C ASP A 611 21.02 -39.49 -13.12
N VAL A 612 21.36 -40.76 -12.93
CA VAL A 612 22.59 -41.18 -12.27
C VAL A 612 23.79 -40.98 -13.18
N ASN A 613 23.59 -41.00 -14.50
CA ASN A 613 24.67 -40.88 -15.48
C ASN A 613 24.95 -39.43 -15.92
N ARG A 614 24.06 -38.49 -15.56
CA ARG A 614 24.12 -37.03 -15.81
C ARG A 614 24.00 -36.63 -17.27
N ASP A 615 23.26 -37.39 -18.08
CA ASP A 615 23.00 -37.04 -19.48
C ASP A 615 21.71 -36.22 -19.69
N GLY A 616 20.99 -35.93 -18.62
CA GLY A 616 19.75 -35.15 -18.62
C GLY A 616 18.51 -35.95 -18.97
N VAL A 617 18.59 -37.28 -19.07
CA VAL A 617 17.48 -38.19 -19.36
C VAL A 617 17.43 -39.25 -18.25
N VAL A 618 16.25 -39.57 -17.72
CA VAL A 618 16.10 -40.71 -16.79
C VAL A 618 15.63 -41.93 -17.58
N ASP A 619 16.52 -42.88 -17.83
CA ASP A 619 16.22 -44.10 -18.55
C ASP A 619 16.97 -45.33 -18.02
N VAL A 620 16.92 -46.43 -18.79
CA VAL A 620 17.56 -47.71 -18.40
C VAL A 620 19.09 -47.61 -18.31
N ASN A 621 19.70 -46.61 -18.93
CA ASN A 621 21.13 -46.34 -18.82
C ASN A 621 21.49 -45.84 -17.43
N ASP A 622 20.62 -45.10 -16.74
CA ASP A 622 20.85 -44.68 -15.35
C ASP A 622 20.79 -45.85 -14.38
N VAL A 623 19.82 -46.74 -14.56
CA VAL A 623 19.77 -48.02 -13.83
C VAL A 623 21.07 -48.77 -13.99
N THR A 624 21.56 -48.86 -15.23
CA THR A 624 22.81 -49.53 -15.55
C THR A 624 23.99 -48.83 -14.87
N HIS A 625 24.04 -47.49 -14.91
CA HIS A 625 25.08 -46.69 -14.28
C HIS A 625 25.11 -46.88 -12.75
N LEU A 626 23.95 -46.86 -12.12
CA LEU A 626 23.78 -47.10 -10.68
C LEU A 626 24.20 -48.52 -10.29
N GLN A 627 23.78 -49.53 -11.05
CA GLN A 627 24.20 -50.92 -10.82
C GLN A 627 25.70 -51.11 -10.97
N ILE A 628 26.34 -50.44 -11.95
CA ILE A 628 27.80 -50.48 -12.10
C ILE A 628 28.46 -49.83 -10.89
N HIS A 629 27.95 -48.68 -10.41
CA HIS A 629 28.44 -48.04 -9.19
C HIS A 629 28.38 -48.98 -7.98
N ILE A 630 27.24 -49.63 -7.75
CA ILE A 630 27.02 -50.58 -6.64
C ILE A 630 27.96 -51.80 -6.74
N SER A 631 28.28 -52.23 -7.97
CA SER A 631 29.14 -53.40 -8.20
C SER A 631 30.65 -53.15 -8.10
N ASN A 632 31.08 -51.88 -8.14
CA ASN A 632 32.48 -51.51 -8.09
C ASN A 632 32.94 -51.37 -6.63
N ASP A 633 33.96 -52.14 -6.23
CA ASP A 633 34.72 -51.84 -5.00
C ASP A 633 35.30 -50.42 -5.10
N ASP A 634 35.22 -49.65 -4.01
CA ASP A 634 35.51 -48.21 -3.74
C ASP A 634 36.73 -47.51 -4.42
N LYS A 635 37.43 -48.17 -5.34
CA LYS A 635 38.67 -47.73 -5.99
C LYS A 635 38.46 -46.79 -7.18
N ASN A 636 37.24 -46.68 -7.72
CA ASN A 636 36.84 -45.73 -8.77
C ASN A 636 35.31 -45.51 -8.76
N PRO A 637 34.77 -44.66 -7.87
CA PRO A 637 33.34 -44.41 -7.81
C PRO A 637 32.86 -43.66 -9.07
N LEU A 638 31.87 -44.23 -9.77
CA LEU A 638 31.22 -43.60 -10.93
C LEU A 638 30.26 -42.45 -10.55
N ILE A 639 29.79 -42.47 -9.30
CA ILE A 639 28.88 -41.47 -8.75
C ILE A 639 29.65 -40.75 -7.64
N ASP A 640 29.68 -39.43 -7.69
CA ASP A 640 30.24 -38.61 -6.61
C ASP A 640 29.28 -38.56 -5.41
N VAL A 641 29.40 -39.56 -4.54
CA VAL A 641 28.62 -39.67 -3.30
C VAL A 641 28.97 -38.61 -2.24
N THR A 642 30.02 -37.80 -2.47
CA THR A 642 30.37 -36.70 -1.55
C THR A 642 29.52 -35.45 -1.79
N ASN A 643 28.90 -35.33 -2.97
CA ASN A 643 27.92 -34.31 -3.24
C ASN A 643 26.53 -34.76 -2.79
N LYS A 644 26.02 -34.17 -1.69
CA LYS A 644 24.75 -34.56 -1.09
C LYS A 644 23.57 -34.48 -2.06
N ALA A 645 23.52 -33.48 -2.94
CA ALA A 645 22.38 -33.34 -3.85
C ALA A 645 22.37 -34.42 -4.94
N TRP A 646 23.54 -34.80 -5.45
CA TRP A 646 23.69 -35.93 -6.37
C TRP A 646 23.46 -37.27 -5.69
N PHE A 647 23.87 -37.40 -4.44
CA PHE A 647 23.58 -38.58 -3.62
C PHE A 647 22.07 -38.74 -3.42
N ASP A 648 21.38 -37.70 -2.96
CA ASP A 648 19.93 -37.71 -2.72
C ASP A 648 19.14 -37.98 -4.01
N ALA A 649 19.68 -37.59 -5.17
CA ALA A 649 19.07 -37.85 -6.48
C ALA A 649 19.27 -39.30 -6.97
N ALA A 650 20.34 -39.96 -6.54
CA ALA A 650 20.62 -41.36 -6.83
C ALA A 650 20.02 -42.33 -5.78
N ASP A 651 19.78 -41.86 -4.54
CA ASP A 651 19.13 -42.59 -3.43
C ASP A 651 17.62 -42.66 -3.67
N MET A 652 17.24 -43.48 -4.66
CA MET A 652 15.86 -43.64 -5.12
C MET A 652 14.98 -44.31 -4.07
N TYR A 653 15.56 -45.17 -3.22
CA TYR A 653 14.89 -45.84 -2.11
C TYR A 653 14.77 -44.96 -0.87
N GLY A 654 15.69 -44.01 -0.69
CA GLY A 654 15.65 -42.98 0.35
C GLY A 654 16.12 -43.45 1.72
N ASP A 655 17.00 -44.45 1.80
CA ASP A 655 17.49 -45.02 3.06
C ASP A 655 18.88 -44.50 3.48
N GLY A 656 19.41 -43.55 2.72
CA GLY A 656 20.71 -42.94 2.97
C GLY A 656 21.88 -43.81 2.51
N LYS A 657 21.66 -44.76 1.59
CA LYS A 657 22.68 -45.59 0.95
C LYS A 657 22.39 -45.69 -0.56
N LEU A 658 23.42 -46.02 -1.34
CA LEU A 658 23.23 -46.40 -2.74
C LEU A 658 23.46 -47.90 -2.86
N ASP A 659 22.38 -48.67 -2.93
CA ASP A 659 22.41 -50.12 -3.07
C ASP A 659 21.39 -50.64 -4.10
N ILE A 660 21.24 -51.97 -4.17
CA ILE A 660 20.38 -52.59 -5.18
C ILE A 660 18.91 -52.18 -5.07
N LEU A 661 18.47 -51.71 -3.90
CA LEU A 661 17.12 -51.20 -3.68
C LEU A 661 16.91 -49.90 -4.47
N ASP A 662 17.92 -49.02 -4.54
CA ASP A 662 17.85 -47.80 -5.35
C ASP A 662 17.77 -48.11 -6.85
N ALA A 663 18.56 -49.08 -7.32
CA ALA A 663 18.50 -49.52 -8.71
C ALA A 663 17.13 -50.16 -9.04
N THR A 664 16.52 -50.84 -8.07
CA THR A 664 15.18 -51.42 -8.20
C THR A 664 14.13 -50.33 -8.25
N GLU A 665 14.19 -49.32 -7.38
CA GLU A 665 13.24 -48.21 -7.40
C GLU A 665 13.42 -47.33 -8.63
N LEU A 666 14.65 -47.16 -9.12
CA LEU A 666 14.89 -46.50 -10.40
C LEU A 666 14.28 -47.28 -11.56
N GLN A 667 14.40 -48.61 -11.55
CA GLN A 667 13.73 -49.48 -12.53
C GLN A 667 12.21 -49.37 -12.49
N ILE A 668 11.62 -49.28 -11.29
CA ILE A 668 10.18 -49.06 -11.13
C ILE A 668 9.79 -47.65 -11.59
N TYR A 669 10.64 -46.66 -11.32
CA TYR A 669 10.41 -45.27 -11.68
C TYR A 669 10.36 -45.03 -13.19
N ILE A 670 11.14 -45.78 -13.97
CA ILE A 670 11.19 -45.66 -15.45
C ILE A 670 10.28 -46.66 -16.20
N ALA A 671 9.60 -47.57 -15.50
CA ALA A 671 8.72 -48.60 -16.08
C ALA A 671 7.26 -48.16 -16.16
#